data_AF-A0AAN7XZV0-F1
#
_entry.id   AF-A0AAN7XZV0-F1
#
_cell.length_a   1.000
_cell.length_b   1.000
_cell.length_c   1.000
_cell.angle_alpha   90.00
_cell.angle_beta   90.00
_cell.angle_gamma   90.00
#
_symmetry.space_group_name_H-M   'P 1'
#
loop_
_entity.id
_entity.type
_entity.pdbx_description
1 polymer ?
#
loop_
_entity_poly.entity_id
_entity_poly.type
_entity_poly.pdbx_seq_one_letter_code
_entity_poly.pdbx_strand_id
1 'polypeptide(L)'
;MSEIWTERILSFSRSPSRFLSGTTADGFLAELLRELRDDRANYSLKVLLLSPLCESPSLLCLSDSVGEETALELMSVFNQCSPKALQFRCPLLLALTSVLVCTSCVNNRSRASQDFLDLLLQITQDTADLHGDGVALRATACDCLRELEACSPGLLSQRLELLGGLRQREMSRLHQAYAGLHTLVLRNAVYQLTQETGAGAEHLKALLGGDTSVAWEAELDLMNNKDDSAILSSLILGPMGTVPTLQTGPDCKELRSVLSSLLEESYLLTPLSQAALLHRLTEVVAMVPGVSPAVFRAQLLRLLGTSEVCLLHSTLLMKSAFTDSLFSAEDEAFLLHRLVVLSQHPLLTPPEKLFYMDCILNFPENRPIGCGDDALPVLLTPRLASVLVPTVFNDSATLLARLHLLCLVYLEEEEEEENEGGEEGRGLAYLFDHLTSLLHIVDNGGSREIVVTFFRAAFLFLSYFFHVERYSRSLMEELCSLYLRHPHLAPHFINLADHIQEQLSEASWATEFLKALQGAVTDTDLASRDLRWHLKLLSRVAEEGDIHQRSTVSFLSRIITSSSLCVKGDWRLGNFLLGVCRCLLVHPGLDALLIPLADVLQHLACHYGDTDVRDHARLYYTLLTTLSREKLAGVLSQESGEGGGQAKKRTLSCIVAESEGLTSLLTVHRAKKILLRLMEEPRTETGSGLNQSEANPEGASAALEQYRAQFDVPGFASELPLNYQLTHSEGADSCFDQLFSVRLHFSLTDDHYEPLGDISVPCVFRERPPPSVKLGLKPRRPQPTTLHASAIFTSQDGLSWLTDLPDVHVAFQQTFLPLPAPETWGRGGRLSLFEGLWDEMSEELTGGATSLFCCPLPEEALAALVEKHFLPYVVSDPADREEVKVLFFLPPQSHLLLRICSEETVHFSVATDNWQLLPHINSYLLTLTGTHTHTHTLT
;
A
#
# COMPACT_ATOMS: atom_id res chain seq x y z
N MET A 1 22.65 28.51 17.62
CA MET A 1 21.39 28.78 16.89
C MET A 1 21.28 27.94 15.63
N SER A 2 22.19 28.07 14.65
CA SER A 2 22.16 27.24 13.42
C SER A 2 22.17 25.73 13.68
N GLU A 3 23.02 25.24 14.61
CA GLU A 3 23.13 23.81 14.93
C GLU A 3 21.87 23.24 15.61
N ILE A 4 21.20 24.05 16.41
CA ILE A 4 19.96 23.66 17.12
C ILE A 4 18.82 23.45 16.10
N TRP A 5 18.70 24.36 15.14
CA TRP A 5 17.67 24.24 14.09
C TRP A 5 17.95 23.08 13.14
N THR A 6 19.21 22.80 12.79
CA THR A 6 19.54 21.62 11.98
C THR A 6 19.17 20.32 12.68
N GLU A 7 19.40 20.20 13.99
CA GLU A 7 19.01 19.00 14.75
C GLU A 7 17.50 18.87 14.86
N ARG A 8 16.78 19.98 15.11
CA ARG A 8 15.31 20.01 15.16
C ARG A 8 14.67 19.61 13.82
N ILE A 9 15.13 20.15 12.70
CA ILE A 9 14.61 19.80 11.37
C ILE A 9 14.89 18.32 11.05
N LEU A 10 16.09 17.81 11.38
CA LEU A 10 16.42 16.39 11.21
C LEU A 10 15.57 15.47 12.09
N SER A 11 15.23 15.91 13.31
CA SER A 11 14.33 15.15 14.18
C SER A 11 12.89 15.15 13.66
N PHE A 12 12.45 16.26 13.07
CA PHE A 12 11.16 16.38 12.41
C PHE A 12 11.08 15.49 11.16
N SER A 13 12.06 15.56 10.25
CA SER A 13 12.03 14.77 9.00
C SER A 13 12.12 13.25 9.21
N ARG A 14 12.69 12.79 10.34
CA ARG A 14 12.69 11.37 10.71
C ARG A 14 11.34 10.85 11.20
N SER A 15 10.58 11.68 11.91
CA SER A 15 9.28 11.31 12.46
C SER A 15 8.47 12.56 12.84
N PRO A 16 7.71 13.17 11.89
CA PRO A 16 6.98 14.42 12.13
C PRO A 16 5.97 14.30 13.27
N SER A 17 5.21 13.21 13.33
CA SER A 17 4.21 12.96 14.38
C SER A 17 4.80 12.90 15.79
N ARG A 18 5.94 12.21 15.96
CA ARG A 18 6.66 12.11 17.24
C ARG A 18 7.36 13.42 17.64
N PHE A 19 7.72 14.27 16.68
CA PHE A 19 8.26 15.59 17.01
C PHE A 19 7.14 16.53 17.50
N LEU A 20 5.99 16.49 16.82
CA LEU A 20 4.81 17.28 17.16
C LEU A 20 4.10 16.83 18.45
N SER A 21 4.38 15.63 18.97
CA SER A 21 3.92 15.24 20.30
C SER A 21 4.67 15.97 21.43
N GLY A 22 5.91 16.43 21.17
CA GLY A 22 6.71 17.24 22.08
C GLY A 22 6.47 18.77 21.99
N THR A 23 5.92 19.25 20.86
CA THR A 23 5.61 20.67 20.60
C THR A 23 4.37 20.81 19.73
N THR A 24 3.47 21.76 20.00
CA THR A 24 2.27 21.97 19.14
C THR A 24 2.66 22.38 17.71
N ALA A 25 1.88 21.93 16.71
CA ALA A 25 2.07 22.31 15.31
C ALA A 25 2.07 23.84 15.13
N ASP A 26 1.11 24.54 15.73
CA ASP A 26 1.03 26.00 15.70
C ASP A 26 2.25 26.67 16.36
N GLY A 27 2.74 26.10 17.47
CA GLY A 27 3.90 26.62 18.18
C GLY A 27 5.19 26.46 17.36
N PHE A 28 5.38 25.29 16.76
CA PHE A 28 6.53 25.03 15.90
C PHE A 28 6.47 25.85 14.61
N LEU A 29 5.30 25.97 13.99
CA LEU A 29 5.08 26.79 12.80
C LEU A 29 5.37 28.27 13.09
N ALA A 30 4.87 28.82 14.20
CA ALA A 30 5.14 30.19 14.61
C ALA A 30 6.63 30.44 14.90
N GLU A 31 7.33 29.50 15.54
CA GLU A 31 8.79 29.58 15.73
C GLU A 31 9.55 29.60 14.39
N LEU A 32 9.12 28.76 13.46
CA LEU A 32 9.73 28.59 12.15
C LEU A 32 9.53 29.84 11.28
N LEU A 33 8.31 30.41 11.25
CA LEU A 33 8.00 31.67 10.57
C LEU A 33 8.74 32.87 11.20
N ARG A 34 8.86 32.91 12.53
CA ARG A 34 9.62 33.94 13.25
C ARG A 34 11.10 33.94 12.85
N GLU A 35 11.73 32.77 12.77
CA GLU A 35 13.14 32.65 12.38
C GLU A 35 13.37 32.87 10.87
N LEU A 36 12.41 32.54 10.02
CA LEU A 36 12.44 32.90 8.59
C LEU A 36 12.46 34.43 8.39
N ARG A 37 11.75 35.17 9.25
CA ARG A 37 11.72 36.64 9.25
C ARG A 37 12.98 37.29 9.82
N ASP A 38 13.80 36.58 10.60
CA ASP A 38 15.02 37.18 11.17
C ASP A 38 16.06 37.46 10.07
N ASP A 39 16.40 38.73 9.87
CA ASP A 39 17.42 39.18 8.92
C ASP A 39 18.83 38.72 9.29
N ARG A 40 19.07 38.30 10.54
CA ARG A 40 20.36 37.81 11.02
C ARG A 40 20.63 36.35 10.64
N ALA A 41 19.60 35.60 10.24
CA ALA A 41 19.73 34.20 9.85
C ALA A 41 20.35 34.07 8.45
N ASN A 42 21.32 33.16 8.31
CA ASN A 42 21.97 32.88 7.03
C ASN A 42 20.96 32.25 6.05
N TYR A 43 21.06 32.58 4.75
CA TYR A 43 20.18 32.03 3.71
C TYR A 43 20.22 30.50 3.64
N SER A 44 21.36 29.86 3.92
CA SER A 44 21.42 28.39 3.98
C SER A 44 20.57 27.79 5.11
N LEU A 45 20.51 28.46 6.26
CA LEU A 45 19.63 28.08 7.36
C LEU A 45 18.16 28.32 6.97
N LYS A 46 17.86 29.46 6.34
CA LYS A 46 16.50 29.77 5.89
C LYS A 46 15.97 28.77 4.86
N VAL A 47 16.80 28.28 3.94
CA VAL A 47 16.42 27.19 3.01
C VAL A 47 16.10 25.90 3.76
N LEU A 48 16.90 25.54 4.77
CA LEU A 48 16.62 24.36 5.59
C LEU A 48 15.30 24.51 6.36
N LEU A 49 15.00 25.70 6.88
CA LEU A 49 13.74 25.98 7.56
C LEU A 49 12.52 25.81 6.65
N LEU A 50 12.65 25.93 5.32
CA LEU A 50 11.53 25.71 4.39
C LEU A 50 11.22 24.22 4.12
N SER A 51 12.15 23.29 4.36
CA SER A 51 11.94 21.85 4.08
C SER A 51 10.70 21.26 4.78
N PRO A 52 10.44 21.53 6.08
CA PRO A 52 9.22 21.07 6.75
C PRO A 52 7.92 21.52 6.07
N LEU A 53 7.89 22.73 5.51
CA LEU A 53 6.74 23.28 4.78
C LEU A 53 6.57 22.65 3.39
N CYS A 54 7.64 22.15 2.78
CA CYS A 54 7.59 21.43 1.51
C CYS A 54 7.22 19.94 1.70
N GLU A 55 7.69 19.29 2.77
CA GLU A 55 7.55 17.85 2.98
C GLU A 55 6.25 17.46 3.69
N SER A 56 5.79 18.27 4.66
CA SER A 56 4.60 17.96 5.44
C SER A 56 3.75 19.20 5.77
N PRO A 57 3.30 19.98 4.76
CA PRO A 57 2.45 21.14 4.97
C PRO A 57 1.12 20.81 5.66
N SER A 58 0.50 19.66 5.35
CA SER A 58 -0.78 19.25 5.96
C SER A 58 -0.68 18.89 7.45
N LEU A 59 0.50 18.54 7.94
CA LEU A 59 0.74 18.28 9.37
C LEU A 59 1.03 19.56 10.16
N LEU A 60 1.57 20.58 9.50
CA LEU A 60 1.89 21.88 10.12
C LEU A 60 0.71 22.84 10.08
N CYS A 61 -0.03 22.85 8.97
CA CYS A 61 -1.22 23.67 8.76
C CYS A 61 -2.46 22.78 8.88
N LEU A 62 -3.03 22.69 10.08
CA LEU A 62 -4.17 21.82 10.39
C LEU A 62 -5.51 22.32 9.83
N SER A 63 -5.60 23.60 9.42
CA SER A 63 -6.78 24.19 8.81
C SER A 63 -6.44 25.06 7.60
N ASP A 64 -7.42 25.22 6.71
CA ASP A 64 -7.32 26.09 5.52
C ASP A 64 -6.99 27.54 5.92
N SER A 65 -7.49 28.02 7.06
CA SER A 65 -7.20 29.37 7.56
C SER A 65 -5.74 29.54 7.98
N VAL A 66 -5.16 28.53 8.66
CA VAL A 66 -3.74 28.55 9.06
C VAL A 66 -2.83 28.43 7.83
N GLY A 67 -3.24 27.63 6.83
CA GLY A 67 -2.58 27.58 5.52
C GLY A 67 -2.55 28.93 4.81
N GLU A 68 -3.69 29.63 4.78
CA GLU A 68 -3.81 30.96 4.17
C GLU A 68 -2.95 32.02 4.88
N GLU A 69 -2.99 32.06 6.22
CA GLU A 69 -2.15 32.95 7.02
C GLU A 69 -0.65 32.68 6.81
N THR A 70 -0.25 31.41 6.81
CA THR A 70 1.13 30.99 6.56
C THR A 70 1.59 31.43 5.17
N ALA A 71 0.75 31.30 4.15
CA ALA A 71 1.07 31.74 2.79
C ALA A 71 1.27 33.27 2.74
N LEU A 72 0.40 34.06 3.38
CA LEU A 72 0.55 35.53 3.46
C LEU A 72 1.82 35.94 4.19
N GLU A 73 2.19 35.24 5.27
CA GLU A 73 3.43 35.49 6.00
C GLU A 73 4.68 35.17 5.15
N LEU A 74 4.68 34.04 4.45
CA LEU A 74 5.78 33.67 3.54
C LEU A 74 5.90 34.65 2.36
N MET A 75 4.78 35.17 1.83
CA MET A 75 4.78 36.24 0.83
C MET A 75 5.38 37.54 1.37
N SER A 76 5.08 37.89 2.62
CA SER A 76 5.71 39.01 3.32
C SER A 76 7.23 38.83 3.44
N VAL A 77 7.69 37.61 3.77
CA VAL A 77 9.12 37.27 3.79
C VAL A 77 9.73 37.40 2.40
N PHE A 78 9.03 36.97 1.34
CA PHE A 78 9.50 37.10 -0.04
C PHE A 78 9.72 38.57 -0.44
N ASN A 79 8.81 39.46 -0.05
CA ASN A 79 8.90 40.90 -0.31
C ASN A 79 10.03 41.58 0.47
N GLN A 80 10.36 41.10 1.66
CA GLN A 80 11.46 41.61 2.49
C GLN A 80 12.84 41.14 2.00
N CYS A 81 12.90 40.01 1.31
CA CYS A 81 14.16 39.43 0.83
C CYS A 81 14.81 40.24 -0.29
N SER A 82 16.14 40.38 -0.23
CA SER A 82 16.89 41.06 -1.29
C SER A 82 16.70 40.37 -2.66
N PRO A 83 16.59 41.12 -3.77
CA PRO A 83 16.37 40.54 -5.10
C PRO A 83 17.54 39.66 -5.59
N LYS A 84 18.71 39.77 -4.96
CA LYS A 84 19.92 38.99 -5.28
C LYS A 84 19.97 37.61 -4.60
N ALA A 85 19.12 37.35 -3.61
CA ALA A 85 19.13 36.12 -2.82
C ALA A 85 18.32 34.97 -3.46
N LEU A 86 18.64 34.60 -4.70
CA LEU A 86 17.86 33.63 -5.48
C LEU A 86 17.83 32.23 -4.88
N GLN A 87 18.93 31.82 -4.24
CA GLN A 87 19.04 30.52 -3.56
C GLN A 87 17.98 30.33 -2.47
N PHE A 88 17.43 31.42 -1.93
CA PHE A 88 16.33 31.39 -0.97
C PHE A 88 14.98 31.70 -1.61
N ARG A 89 14.92 32.66 -2.55
CA ARG A 89 13.66 33.05 -3.22
C ARG A 89 13.02 31.92 -4.01
N CYS A 90 13.81 31.09 -4.72
CA CYS A 90 13.27 29.96 -5.47
C CYS A 90 12.64 28.89 -4.55
N PRO A 91 13.34 28.36 -3.52
CA PRO A 91 12.72 27.46 -2.55
C PRO A 91 11.53 28.07 -1.79
N LEU A 92 11.53 29.38 -1.54
CA LEU A 92 10.42 30.05 -0.88
C LEU A 92 9.14 30.04 -1.73
N LEU A 93 9.25 30.23 -3.06
CA LEU A 93 8.12 30.08 -3.97
C LEU A 93 7.60 28.63 -3.99
N LEU A 94 8.49 27.64 -3.96
CA LEU A 94 8.11 26.23 -3.90
C LEU A 94 7.38 25.90 -2.59
N ALA A 95 7.89 26.37 -1.44
CA ALA A 95 7.23 26.20 -0.15
C ALA A 95 5.84 26.87 -0.13
N LEU A 96 5.72 28.08 -0.68
CA LEU A 96 4.44 28.77 -0.86
C LEU A 96 3.43 27.94 -1.67
N THR A 97 3.86 27.38 -2.81
CA THR A 97 3.01 26.49 -3.61
C THR A 97 2.62 25.23 -2.85
N SER A 98 3.55 24.57 -2.17
CA SER A 98 3.29 23.35 -1.41
C SER A 98 2.27 23.59 -0.29
N VAL A 99 2.41 24.69 0.46
CA VAL A 99 1.44 25.06 1.50
C VAL A 99 0.06 25.26 0.88
N LEU A 100 -0.08 26.13 -0.12
CA LEU A 100 -1.37 26.44 -0.72
C LEU A 100 -2.07 25.21 -1.32
N VAL A 101 -1.32 24.37 -2.05
CA VAL A 101 -1.84 23.14 -2.69
C VAL A 101 -2.28 22.12 -1.65
N CYS A 102 -1.43 21.84 -0.65
CA CYS A 102 -1.70 20.79 0.31
C CYS A 102 -2.75 21.16 1.37
N THR A 103 -2.98 22.45 1.63
CA THR A 103 -4.06 22.92 2.52
C THR A 103 -5.36 23.23 1.78
N SER A 104 -5.48 22.84 0.50
CA SER A 104 -6.66 23.10 -0.36
C SER A 104 -7.08 24.58 -0.46
N CYS A 105 -6.18 25.52 -0.13
CA CYS A 105 -6.42 26.96 -0.23
C CYS A 105 -6.37 27.48 -1.68
N VAL A 106 -6.03 26.61 -2.65
CA VAL A 106 -6.07 26.94 -4.08
C VAL A 106 -7.53 26.98 -4.56
N ASN A 107 -8.22 28.05 -4.19
CA ASN A 107 -9.54 28.40 -4.70
C ASN A 107 -9.58 29.89 -4.97
N ASN A 108 -10.37 30.32 -5.95
CA ASN A 108 -10.59 31.72 -6.33
C ASN A 108 -11.20 32.57 -5.21
N ARG A 109 -11.60 31.96 -4.08
CA ARG A 109 -12.15 32.64 -2.90
C ARG A 109 -11.09 33.03 -1.86
N SER A 110 -9.91 32.40 -1.86
CA SER A 110 -8.83 32.76 -0.95
C SER A 110 -8.13 34.01 -1.45
N ARG A 111 -7.84 34.94 -0.54
CA ARG A 111 -7.10 36.15 -0.89
C ARG A 111 -5.62 35.84 -1.10
N ALA A 112 -5.06 34.93 -0.31
CA ALA A 112 -3.65 34.54 -0.46
C ALA A 112 -3.37 33.87 -1.81
N SER A 113 -4.30 33.05 -2.32
CA SER A 113 -4.15 32.42 -3.64
C SER A 113 -4.14 33.46 -4.77
N GLN A 114 -5.03 34.46 -4.72
CA GLN A 114 -5.07 35.56 -5.68
C GLN A 114 -3.81 36.43 -5.63
N ASP A 115 -3.43 36.88 -4.42
CA ASP A 115 -2.25 37.72 -4.24
C ASP A 115 -0.96 36.98 -4.67
N PHE A 116 -0.88 35.66 -4.42
CA PHE A 116 0.24 34.83 -4.87
C PHE A 116 0.24 34.59 -6.39
N LEU A 117 -0.93 34.37 -7.00
CA LEU A 117 -1.08 34.24 -8.44
C LEU A 117 -0.62 35.53 -9.16
N ASP A 118 -1.03 36.69 -8.66
CA ASP A 118 -0.61 37.99 -9.19
C ASP A 118 0.90 38.19 -9.03
N LEU A 119 1.48 37.78 -7.89
CA LEU A 119 2.93 37.82 -7.67
C LEU A 119 3.68 36.94 -8.69
N LEU A 120 3.23 35.69 -8.93
CA LEU A 120 3.83 34.80 -9.92
C LEU A 120 3.71 35.35 -11.34
N LEU A 121 2.56 35.94 -11.70
CA LEU A 121 2.36 36.59 -12.99
C LEU A 121 3.26 37.82 -13.17
N GLN A 122 3.48 38.61 -12.12
CA GLN A 122 4.41 39.73 -12.15
C GLN A 122 5.86 39.25 -12.37
N ILE A 123 6.29 38.21 -11.65
CA ILE A 123 7.64 37.65 -11.79
C ILE A 123 7.87 37.09 -13.20
N THR A 124 6.88 36.38 -13.76
CA THR A 124 7.00 35.81 -15.11
C THR A 124 7.01 36.87 -16.21
N GLN A 125 6.31 37.99 -16.02
CA GLN A 125 6.32 39.13 -16.96
C GLN A 125 7.56 40.02 -16.85
N ASP A 126 8.33 39.92 -15.78
CA ASP A 126 9.53 40.75 -15.58
C ASP A 126 10.62 40.38 -16.59
N THR A 127 10.82 41.26 -17.57
CA THR A 127 11.83 41.12 -18.64
C THR A 127 13.09 41.92 -18.36
N ALA A 128 13.26 42.48 -17.16
CA ALA A 128 14.37 43.39 -16.85
C ALA A 128 15.76 42.71 -16.92
N ASP A 129 15.86 41.41 -16.60
CA ASP A 129 17.12 40.64 -16.61
C ASP A 129 17.07 39.44 -17.58
N LEU A 130 17.26 39.73 -18.87
CA LEU A 130 17.23 38.73 -19.96
C LEU A 130 18.45 37.79 -20.00
N HIS A 131 19.56 38.12 -19.32
CA HIS A 131 20.85 37.42 -19.46
C HIS A 131 21.51 37.04 -18.13
N GLY A 132 20.73 37.00 -17.04
CA GLY A 132 21.27 36.76 -15.69
C GLY A 132 20.47 35.78 -14.85
N ASP A 133 20.86 35.77 -13.59
CA ASP A 133 20.31 35.07 -12.43
C ASP A 133 18.76 35.13 -12.31
N GLY A 134 18.11 36.19 -12.81
CA GLY A 134 16.64 36.32 -12.86
C GLY A 134 15.91 35.25 -13.69
N VAL A 135 16.59 34.56 -14.60
CA VAL A 135 16.04 33.44 -15.38
C VAL A 135 15.61 32.28 -14.47
N ALA A 136 16.38 31.97 -13.42
CA ALA A 136 16.05 30.88 -12.50
C ALA A 136 14.77 31.18 -11.71
N LEU A 137 14.56 32.42 -11.27
CA LEU A 137 13.35 32.82 -10.55
C LEU A 137 12.11 32.73 -11.44
N ARG A 138 12.22 33.17 -12.70
CA ARG A 138 11.14 33.04 -13.69
C ARG A 138 10.82 31.58 -14.01
N ALA A 139 11.83 30.71 -14.13
CA ALA A 139 11.62 29.27 -14.29
C ALA A 139 10.83 28.70 -13.11
N THR A 140 11.26 28.97 -11.88
CA THR A 140 10.57 28.49 -10.67
C THR A 140 9.16 29.03 -10.59
N ALA A 141 8.92 30.30 -10.93
CA ALA A 141 7.58 30.87 -10.97
C ALA A 141 6.69 30.18 -12.02
N CYS A 142 7.22 29.85 -13.20
CA CYS A 142 6.50 29.08 -14.21
C CYS A 142 6.18 27.65 -13.74
N ASP A 143 7.13 26.97 -13.09
CA ASP A 143 6.87 25.65 -12.51
C ASP A 143 5.81 25.73 -11.41
N CYS A 144 5.84 26.76 -10.56
CA CYS A 144 4.82 27.03 -9.55
C CYS A 144 3.43 27.22 -10.18
N LEU A 145 3.32 28.03 -11.24
CA LEU A 145 2.07 28.21 -11.99
C LEU A 145 1.60 26.89 -12.62
N ARG A 146 2.52 26.05 -13.10
CA ARG A 146 2.19 24.74 -13.67
C ARG A 146 1.63 23.79 -12.61
N GLU A 147 2.23 23.75 -11.43
CA GLU A 147 1.73 22.93 -10.31
C GLU A 147 0.37 23.41 -9.82
N LEU A 148 0.16 24.73 -9.68
CA LEU A 148 -1.15 25.29 -9.33
C LEU A 148 -2.22 24.90 -10.36
N GLU A 149 -1.93 25.05 -11.66
CA GLU A 149 -2.85 24.66 -12.74
C GLU A 149 -3.08 23.14 -12.79
N ALA A 150 -2.11 22.32 -12.41
CA ALA A 150 -2.25 20.86 -12.36
C ALA A 150 -3.15 20.41 -11.19
N CYS A 151 -3.07 21.09 -10.04
CA CYS A 151 -3.87 20.80 -8.86
C CYS A 151 -5.27 21.41 -8.91
N SER A 152 -5.42 22.60 -9.51
CA SER A 152 -6.71 23.27 -9.74
C SER A 152 -6.86 23.59 -11.24
N PRO A 153 -7.41 22.66 -12.05
CA PRO A 153 -7.54 22.87 -13.48
C PRO A 153 -8.45 24.07 -13.80
N GLY A 154 -7.98 24.95 -14.68
CA GLY A 154 -8.70 26.12 -15.20
C GLY A 154 -8.46 27.44 -14.47
N LEU A 155 -7.58 27.47 -13.47
CA LEU A 155 -7.19 28.69 -12.75
C LEU A 155 -6.65 29.77 -13.69
N LEU A 156 -5.86 29.38 -14.70
CA LEU A 156 -5.20 30.28 -15.64
C LEU A 156 -5.90 30.40 -16.99
N SER A 157 -7.10 29.83 -17.15
CA SER A 157 -7.84 29.80 -18.43
C SER A 157 -8.02 31.18 -19.07
N GLN A 158 -8.32 32.21 -18.27
CA GLN A 158 -8.51 33.60 -18.70
C GLN A 158 -7.19 34.31 -19.10
N ARG A 159 -6.02 33.73 -18.81
CA ARG A 159 -4.70 34.32 -19.06
C ARG A 159 -3.96 33.64 -20.22
N LEU A 160 -4.65 32.82 -21.01
CA LEU A 160 -4.05 32.05 -22.09
C LEU A 160 -3.33 32.92 -23.13
N GLU A 161 -3.95 34.03 -23.57
CA GLU A 161 -3.34 34.95 -24.53
C GLU A 161 -2.05 35.57 -24.00
N LEU A 162 -2.04 35.96 -22.71
CA LEU A 162 -0.87 36.53 -22.04
C LEU A 162 0.28 35.53 -22.02
N LEU A 163 -0.01 34.27 -21.66
CA LEU A 163 0.99 33.18 -21.65
C LEU A 163 1.51 32.88 -23.07
N GLY A 164 0.62 32.90 -24.07
CA GLY A 164 1.01 32.77 -25.48
C GLY A 164 1.93 33.91 -25.94
N GLY A 165 1.64 35.14 -25.53
CA GLY A 165 2.47 36.31 -25.81
C GLY A 165 3.85 36.25 -25.13
N LEU A 166 3.92 35.76 -23.88
CA LEU A 166 5.19 35.53 -23.18
C LEU A 166 6.03 34.44 -23.87
N ARG A 167 5.39 33.34 -24.28
CA ARG A 167 6.03 32.25 -25.03
C ARG A 167 6.68 32.74 -26.33
N GLN A 168 5.99 33.58 -27.10
CA GLN A 168 6.47 34.13 -28.37
C GLN A 168 7.60 35.16 -28.20
N ARG A 169 7.65 35.87 -27.07
CA ARG A 169 8.68 36.88 -26.78
C ARG A 169 9.96 36.27 -26.21
N GLU A 170 9.87 35.08 -25.60
CA GLU A 170 10.98 34.45 -24.90
C GLU A 170 11.92 33.71 -25.87
N MET A 171 13.19 34.11 -25.90
CA MET A 171 14.24 33.52 -26.75
C MET A 171 15.22 32.62 -25.97
N SER A 172 15.03 32.47 -24.66
CA SER A 172 15.93 31.69 -23.78
C SER A 172 15.41 30.26 -23.53
N ARG A 173 16.14 29.48 -22.72
CA ARG A 173 15.73 28.12 -22.28
C ARG A 173 14.38 28.11 -21.53
N LEU A 174 13.93 29.26 -21.03
CA LEU A 174 12.60 29.41 -20.39
C LEU A 174 11.43 29.18 -21.34
N HIS A 175 11.67 29.28 -22.65
CA HIS A 175 10.66 28.98 -23.66
C HIS A 175 10.01 27.60 -23.42
N GLN A 176 10.78 26.60 -22.99
CA GLN A 176 10.25 25.27 -22.64
C GLN A 176 9.25 25.30 -21.47
N ALA A 177 9.53 26.09 -20.42
CA ALA A 177 8.64 26.21 -19.28
C ALA A 177 7.34 26.93 -19.66
N TYR A 178 7.43 28.00 -20.46
CA TYR A 178 6.26 28.71 -20.97
C TYR A 178 5.42 27.87 -21.94
N ALA A 179 6.05 27.11 -22.84
CA ALA A 179 5.36 26.20 -23.74
C ALA A 179 4.62 25.10 -22.97
N GLY A 180 5.25 24.49 -21.97
CA GLY A 180 4.62 23.51 -21.09
C GLY A 180 3.43 24.06 -20.31
N LEU A 181 3.58 25.25 -19.71
CA LEU A 181 2.50 25.93 -18.98
C LEU A 181 1.34 26.28 -19.91
N HIS A 182 1.61 26.94 -21.03
CA HIS A 182 0.59 27.33 -22.01
C HIS A 182 -0.19 26.12 -22.54
N THR A 183 0.49 25.02 -22.84
CA THR A 183 -0.18 23.79 -23.29
C THR A 183 -1.02 23.13 -22.19
N LEU A 184 -0.57 23.14 -20.94
CA LEU A 184 -1.34 22.61 -19.81
C LEU A 184 -2.63 23.44 -19.59
N VAL A 185 -2.50 24.76 -19.55
CA VAL A 185 -3.64 25.68 -19.39
C VAL A 185 -4.61 25.52 -20.56
N LEU A 186 -4.12 25.43 -21.79
CA LEU A 186 -4.95 25.19 -22.98
C LEU A 186 -5.75 23.88 -22.83
N ARG A 187 -5.08 22.80 -22.42
CA ARG A 187 -5.72 21.49 -22.22
C ARG A 187 -6.83 21.57 -21.16
N ASN A 188 -6.54 22.17 -20.02
CA ASN A 188 -7.50 22.27 -18.92
C ASN A 188 -8.67 23.19 -19.26
N ALA A 189 -8.41 24.32 -19.94
CA ALA A 189 -9.44 25.22 -20.42
C ALA A 189 -10.39 24.55 -21.42
N VAL A 190 -9.86 23.79 -22.38
CA VAL A 190 -10.67 23.01 -23.32
C VAL A 190 -11.48 21.93 -22.58
N TYR A 191 -10.88 21.27 -21.60
CA TYR A 191 -11.57 20.28 -20.78
C TYR A 191 -12.75 20.89 -19.98
N GLN A 192 -12.57 22.06 -19.37
CA GLN A 192 -13.66 22.76 -18.68
C GLN A 192 -14.81 23.11 -19.63
N LEU A 193 -14.50 23.65 -20.81
CA LEU A 193 -15.49 23.93 -21.84
C LEU A 193 -16.26 22.66 -22.27
N THR A 194 -15.64 21.47 -22.22
CA THR A 194 -16.34 20.21 -22.56
C THR A 194 -17.37 19.80 -21.50
N GLN A 195 -17.26 20.31 -20.27
CA GLN A 195 -18.22 20.05 -19.19
C GLN A 195 -19.39 21.04 -19.17
N GLU A 196 -19.22 22.23 -19.76
CA GLU A 196 -20.24 23.27 -19.82
C GLU A 196 -21.37 22.94 -20.81
N THR A 197 -22.62 22.92 -20.32
CA THR A 197 -23.79 22.66 -21.16
C THR A 197 -24.07 23.83 -22.12
N GLY A 198 -23.74 23.66 -23.40
CA GLY A 198 -23.97 24.67 -24.45
C GLY A 198 -22.72 25.40 -24.95
N ALA A 199 -21.54 25.05 -24.42
CA ALA A 199 -20.26 25.53 -24.94
C ALA A 199 -20.03 25.07 -26.39
N GLY A 200 -19.43 25.94 -27.19
CA GLY A 200 -19.25 25.75 -28.63
C GLY A 200 -18.13 26.61 -29.19
N ALA A 201 -18.06 26.76 -30.52
CA ALA A 201 -16.95 27.43 -31.19
C ALA A 201 -16.75 28.90 -30.77
N GLU A 202 -17.82 29.65 -30.47
CA GLU A 202 -17.72 31.05 -30.04
C GLU A 202 -17.14 31.19 -28.62
N HIS A 203 -17.47 30.29 -27.70
CA HIS A 203 -16.89 30.28 -26.34
C HIS A 203 -15.41 29.92 -26.38
N LEU A 204 -15.03 28.96 -27.22
CA LEU A 204 -13.64 28.61 -27.48
C LEU A 204 -12.88 29.78 -28.12
N LYS A 205 -13.51 30.53 -29.03
CA LYS A 205 -12.95 31.74 -29.61
C LYS A 205 -12.77 32.86 -28.59
N ALA A 206 -13.75 33.08 -27.71
CA ALA A 206 -13.65 34.07 -26.64
C ALA A 206 -12.51 33.74 -25.66
N LEU A 207 -12.32 32.45 -25.35
CA LEU A 207 -11.24 31.97 -24.49
C LEU A 207 -9.85 32.16 -25.11
N LEU A 208 -9.72 31.97 -26.43
CA LEU A 208 -8.47 32.18 -27.17
C LEU A 208 -8.22 33.66 -27.52
N GLY A 209 -9.28 34.46 -27.64
CA GLY A 209 -9.28 35.84 -28.15
C GLY A 209 -9.20 36.94 -27.10
N GLY A 210 -9.14 36.61 -25.81
CA GLY A 210 -8.75 37.56 -24.76
C GLY A 210 -9.75 38.69 -24.48
N ASP A 211 -11.05 38.48 -24.62
CA ASP A 211 -12.03 39.47 -24.14
C ASP A 211 -12.10 39.45 -22.60
N THR A 212 -11.26 40.28 -22.00
CA THR A 212 -11.07 40.52 -20.55
C THR A 212 -12.32 41.03 -19.79
N SER A 213 -13.54 40.94 -20.35
CA SER A 213 -14.72 41.63 -19.81
C SER A 213 -15.99 40.82 -19.61
N VAL A 214 -15.99 39.50 -19.81
CA VAL A 214 -17.22 38.69 -19.59
C VAL A 214 -17.17 37.96 -18.26
N ALA A 215 -17.79 38.60 -17.27
CA ALA A 215 -18.50 38.05 -16.11
C ALA A 215 -17.78 37.01 -15.21
N TRP A 216 -17.14 37.51 -14.16
CA TRP A 216 -16.59 36.75 -13.03
C TRP A 216 -17.65 36.18 -12.05
N GLU A 217 -18.95 36.25 -12.35
CA GLU A 217 -20.01 36.08 -11.34
C GLU A 217 -21.03 34.94 -11.56
N ALA A 218 -20.94 34.12 -12.61
CA ALA A 218 -22.01 33.15 -12.92
C ALA A 218 -21.74 31.66 -12.67
N GLU A 219 -20.53 31.22 -12.35
CA GLU A 219 -20.20 29.76 -12.29
C GLU A 219 -19.63 29.30 -10.95
N LEU A 220 -20.15 29.89 -9.86
CA LEU A 220 -19.74 29.52 -8.50
C LEU A 220 -20.50 28.30 -7.93
N ASP A 221 -21.49 27.76 -8.66
CA ASP A 221 -22.41 26.72 -8.17
C ASP A 221 -22.14 25.29 -8.70
N LEU A 222 -21.20 25.10 -9.63
CA LEU A 222 -20.85 23.78 -10.20
C LEU A 222 -19.65 23.10 -9.53
N MET A 223 -18.90 23.79 -8.65
CA MET A 223 -17.76 23.21 -7.92
C MET A 223 -18.15 22.27 -6.75
N ASN A 224 -19.43 21.92 -6.60
CA ASN A 224 -19.91 21.07 -5.50
C ASN A 224 -19.97 19.56 -5.81
N ASN A 225 -19.48 19.11 -6.97
CA ASN A 225 -19.24 17.69 -7.19
C ASN A 225 -17.92 17.28 -6.53
N LYS A 226 -18.00 16.95 -5.24
CA LYS A 226 -16.90 16.47 -4.38
C LYS A 226 -16.32 15.10 -4.77
N ASP A 227 -16.73 14.50 -5.88
CA ASP A 227 -16.43 13.09 -6.14
C ASP A 227 -15.26 12.82 -7.11
N ASP A 228 -14.64 13.82 -7.75
CA ASP A 228 -13.50 13.57 -8.65
C ASP A 228 -12.28 14.46 -8.33
N SER A 229 -11.74 14.34 -7.11
CA SER A 229 -10.39 14.86 -6.77
C SER A 229 -9.28 13.89 -7.21
N ALA A 230 -9.54 13.02 -8.19
CA ALA A 230 -8.48 12.33 -8.88
C ALA A 230 -7.76 13.37 -9.73
N ILE A 231 -6.54 13.76 -9.31
CA ILE A 231 -5.52 14.38 -10.15
C ILE A 231 -5.73 13.83 -11.56
N LEU A 232 -6.09 14.67 -12.55
CA LEU A 232 -6.51 14.24 -13.88
C LEU A 232 -5.36 13.48 -14.57
N SER A 233 -5.18 12.21 -14.19
CA SER A 233 -4.33 11.22 -14.80
C SER A 233 -4.82 11.07 -16.23
N SER A 234 -3.87 11.07 -17.17
CA SER A 234 -4.09 11.17 -18.61
C SER A 234 -5.47 10.67 -19.09
N LEU A 235 -6.16 11.53 -19.85
CA LEU A 235 -7.49 11.22 -20.43
C LEU A 235 -7.43 10.11 -21.49
N ILE A 236 -6.23 9.72 -21.93
CA ILE A 236 -5.99 8.78 -23.03
C ILE A 236 -5.66 7.36 -22.51
N LEU A 237 -5.41 7.18 -21.20
CA LEU A 237 -4.95 5.91 -20.62
C LEU A 237 -5.97 5.18 -19.73
N GLY A 238 -7.26 5.50 -19.85
CA GLY A 238 -8.34 4.75 -19.21
C GLY A 238 -8.92 3.65 -20.12
N PRO A 239 -9.36 2.49 -19.57
CA PRO A 239 -10.09 1.49 -20.35
C PRO A 239 -11.39 2.12 -20.85
N MET A 240 -11.46 2.43 -22.14
CA MET A 240 -12.66 2.94 -22.82
C MET A 240 -13.40 4.05 -22.05
N GLY A 241 -12.66 5.01 -21.50
CA GLY A 241 -13.25 6.26 -21.02
C GLY A 241 -13.64 7.11 -22.22
N THR A 242 -14.93 7.40 -22.41
CA THR A 242 -15.38 8.36 -23.40
C THR A 242 -14.69 9.70 -23.15
N VAL A 243 -13.75 10.09 -24.03
CA VAL A 243 -13.14 11.42 -23.99
C VAL A 243 -14.28 12.44 -24.16
N PRO A 244 -14.42 13.42 -23.25
CA PRO A 244 -15.48 14.41 -23.38
C PRO A 244 -15.23 15.25 -24.64
N THR A 245 -16.26 15.43 -25.46
CA THR A 245 -16.15 16.09 -26.77
C THR A 245 -16.87 17.43 -26.76
N LEU A 246 -16.18 18.47 -27.21
CA LEU A 246 -16.77 19.78 -27.42
C LEU A 246 -17.45 19.81 -28.79
N GLN A 247 -18.75 20.13 -28.83
CA GLN A 247 -19.51 20.24 -30.07
C GLN A 247 -19.16 21.53 -30.82
N THR A 248 -17.98 21.58 -31.43
CA THR A 248 -17.55 22.68 -32.30
C THR A 248 -17.85 22.33 -33.76
N GLY A 249 -18.46 23.25 -34.50
CA GLY A 249 -18.45 23.19 -35.97
C GLY A 249 -17.02 23.28 -36.56
N PRO A 250 -16.86 23.26 -37.89
CA PRO A 250 -15.54 23.27 -38.55
C PRO A 250 -14.73 24.59 -38.37
N ASP A 251 -15.34 25.63 -37.81
CA ASP A 251 -14.72 26.95 -37.62
C ASP A 251 -13.89 27.03 -36.33
N CYS A 252 -12.77 26.33 -36.29
CA CYS A 252 -11.75 26.41 -35.23
C CYS A 252 -10.42 27.00 -35.75
N LYS A 253 -10.44 28.18 -36.39
CA LYS A 253 -9.24 28.76 -37.03
C LYS A 253 -8.16 29.16 -36.01
N GLU A 254 -8.57 29.75 -34.88
CA GLU A 254 -7.66 30.23 -33.84
C GLU A 254 -6.99 29.07 -33.08
N LEU A 255 -7.75 28.03 -32.73
CA LEU A 255 -7.14 26.83 -32.13
C LEU A 255 -6.14 26.18 -33.10
N ARG A 256 -6.46 26.10 -34.39
CA ARG A 256 -5.54 25.56 -35.40
C ARG A 256 -4.26 26.38 -35.52
N SER A 257 -4.32 27.71 -35.44
CA SER A 257 -3.10 28.54 -35.48
C SER A 257 -2.27 28.36 -34.21
N VAL A 258 -2.89 28.29 -33.04
CA VAL A 258 -2.20 28.03 -31.76
C VAL A 258 -1.53 26.65 -31.79
N LEU A 259 -2.24 25.59 -32.20
CA LEU A 259 -1.71 24.24 -32.35
C LEU A 259 -0.55 24.19 -33.36
N SER A 260 -0.70 24.84 -34.53
CA SER A 260 0.39 24.91 -35.52
C SER A 260 1.62 25.59 -34.95
N SER A 261 1.46 26.71 -34.23
CA SER A 261 2.58 27.42 -33.62
C SER A 261 3.31 26.59 -32.56
N LEU A 262 2.57 25.86 -31.70
CA LEU A 262 3.16 24.99 -30.67
C LEU A 262 3.86 23.78 -31.29
N LEU A 263 3.28 23.20 -32.34
CA LEU A 263 3.90 22.10 -33.06
C LEU A 263 5.14 22.55 -33.81
N GLU A 264 5.10 23.71 -34.46
CA GLU A 264 6.30 24.33 -35.03
C GLU A 264 7.35 24.52 -33.94
N GLU A 265 7.06 25.15 -32.82
CA GLU A 265 8.05 25.39 -31.75
C GLU A 265 8.53 24.11 -31.02
N SER A 266 7.81 22.98 -31.15
CA SER A 266 8.12 21.73 -30.45
C SER A 266 9.53 21.18 -30.70
N TYR A 267 10.17 21.52 -31.84
CA TYR A 267 11.54 21.07 -32.14
C TYR A 267 12.62 21.77 -31.32
N LEU A 268 12.30 22.90 -30.67
CA LEU A 268 13.23 23.63 -29.81
C LEU A 268 13.30 23.02 -28.40
N LEU A 269 12.41 22.10 -28.09
CA LEU A 269 12.22 21.53 -26.76
C LEU A 269 13.11 20.29 -26.56
N THR A 270 13.41 19.97 -25.30
CA THR A 270 14.02 18.67 -24.96
C THR A 270 13.06 17.51 -25.29
N PRO A 271 13.56 16.29 -25.59
CA PRO A 271 12.70 15.16 -25.94
C PRO A 271 11.60 14.87 -24.92
N LEU A 272 11.90 14.99 -23.62
CA LEU A 272 10.94 14.79 -22.55
C LEU A 272 9.83 15.86 -22.55
N SER A 273 10.21 17.14 -22.70
CA SER A 273 9.21 18.22 -22.80
C SER A 273 8.41 18.18 -24.09
N GLN A 274 9.03 17.75 -25.19
CA GLN A 274 8.33 17.55 -26.46
C GLN A 274 7.32 16.41 -26.34
N ALA A 275 7.69 15.29 -25.70
CA ALA A 275 6.76 14.19 -25.39
C ALA A 275 5.58 14.65 -24.54
N ALA A 276 5.84 15.39 -23.46
CA ALA A 276 4.79 15.95 -22.60
C ALA A 276 3.87 16.92 -23.36
N LEU A 277 4.42 17.78 -24.23
CA LEU A 277 3.64 18.67 -25.08
C LEU A 277 2.77 17.88 -26.06
N LEU A 278 3.33 16.90 -26.77
CA LEU A 278 2.61 16.06 -27.73
C LEU A 278 1.46 15.29 -27.05
N HIS A 279 1.72 14.73 -25.86
CA HIS A 279 0.71 14.05 -25.06
C HIS A 279 -0.48 14.97 -24.74
N ARG A 280 -0.23 16.17 -24.22
CA ARG A 280 -1.29 17.14 -23.91
C ARG A 280 -2.02 17.68 -25.15
N LEU A 281 -1.30 17.89 -26.26
CA LEU A 281 -1.93 18.29 -27.51
C LEU A 281 -2.81 17.17 -28.10
N THR A 282 -2.41 15.91 -27.92
CA THR A 282 -3.24 14.75 -28.31
C THR A 282 -4.55 14.77 -27.54
N GLU A 283 -4.52 15.08 -26.23
CA GLU A 283 -5.73 15.24 -25.41
C GLU A 283 -6.63 16.37 -25.94
N VAL A 284 -6.06 17.54 -26.27
CA VAL A 284 -6.81 18.69 -26.80
C VAL A 284 -7.50 18.36 -28.12
N VAL A 285 -6.79 17.72 -29.06
CA VAL A 285 -7.36 17.37 -30.37
C VAL A 285 -8.40 16.26 -30.24
N ALA A 286 -8.24 15.33 -29.31
CA ALA A 286 -9.24 14.31 -29.01
C ALA A 286 -10.54 14.92 -28.43
N MET A 287 -10.43 15.98 -27.62
CA MET A 287 -11.58 16.70 -27.06
C MET A 287 -12.31 17.58 -28.09
N VAL A 288 -11.64 18.05 -29.15
CA VAL A 288 -12.21 18.99 -30.14
C VAL A 288 -12.29 18.34 -31.53
N PRO A 289 -13.37 17.61 -31.85
CA PRO A 289 -13.53 16.93 -33.14
C PRO A 289 -13.56 17.88 -34.36
N GLY A 290 -13.77 19.18 -34.15
CA GLY A 290 -13.69 20.20 -35.22
C GLY A 290 -12.28 20.41 -35.79
N VAL A 291 -11.22 19.92 -35.12
CA VAL A 291 -9.84 19.98 -35.61
C VAL A 291 -9.42 18.59 -36.12
N SER A 292 -9.03 18.51 -37.39
CA SER A 292 -8.53 17.25 -37.95
C SER A 292 -7.19 16.85 -37.31
N PRO A 293 -7.01 15.57 -36.91
CA PRO A 293 -5.73 15.04 -36.43
C PRO A 293 -4.58 15.19 -37.43
N ALA A 294 -4.86 15.44 -38.72
CA ALA A 294 -3.87 15.69 -39.76
C ALA A 294 -2.90 16.85 -39.44
N VAL A 295 -3.23 17.72 -38.49
CA VAL A 295 -2.31 18.77 -37.98
C VAL A 295 -1.00 18.17 -37.45
N PHE A 296 -1.01 16.93 -36.94
CA PHE A 296 0.20 16.24 -36.48
C PHE A 296 1.06 15.64 -37.60
N ARG A 297 0.56 15.53 -38.86
CA ARG A 297 1.29 14.80 -39.93
C ARG A 297 2.70 15.34 -40.19
N ALA A 298 2.88 16.66 -40.15
CA ALA A 298 4.19 17.27 -40.36
C ALA A 298 5.21 16.85 -39.28
N GLN A 299 4.75 16.68 -38.03
CA GLN A 299 5.60 16.19 -36.94
C GLN A 299 5.76 14.68 -36.97
N LEU A 300 4.72 13.95 -37.38
CA LEU A 300 4.75 12.50 -37.46
C LEU A 300 5.91 12.00 -38.33
N LEU A 301 6.10 12.58 -39.53
CA LEU A 301 7.21 12.23 -40.43
C LEU A 301 8.59 12.31 -39.76
N ARG A 302 8.76 13.20 -38.77
CA ARG A 302 10.00 13.33 -37.99
C ARG A 302 10.05 12.37 -36.82
N LEU A 303 8.94 12.23 -36.09
CA LEU A 303 8.83 11.36 -34.92
C LEU A 303 9.02 9.88 -35.28
N LEU A 304 8.54 9.49 -36.47
CA LEU A 304 8.77 8.18 -37.08
C LEU A 304 10.27 7.85 -37.22
N GLY A 305 11.18 8.83 -37.20
CA GLY A 305 12.64 8.65 -37.26
C GLY A 305 13.40 8.79 -35.93
N THR A 306 12.74 9.01 -34.79
CA THR A 306 13.39 9.29 -33.47
C THR A 306 13.81 8.03 -32.70
N SER A 307 15.01 7.98 -32.12
CA SER A 307 15.47 6.85 -31.26
C SER A 307 15.15 7.05 -29.78
N GLU A 308 14.58 8.20 -29.41
CA GLU A 308 14.25 8.56 -28.04
C GLU A 308 12.96 7.86 -27.59
N VAL A 309 13.05 7.10 -26.49
CA VAL A 309 11.95 6.26 -25.96
C VAL A 309 10.68 7.08 -25.71
N CYS A 310 10.82 8.27 -25.09
CA CYS A 310 9.67 9.12 -24.72
C CYS A 310 8.88 9.61 -25.95
N LEU A 311 9.58 9.92 -27.05
CA LEU A 311 8.96 10.40 -28.30
C LEU A 311 8.31 9.27 -29.08
N LEU A 312 8.93 8.09 -29.09
CA LEU A 312 8.33 6.91 -29.70
C LEU A 312 7.05 6.51 -28.95
N HIS A 313 7.08 6.50 -27.62
CA HIS A 313 5.90 6.23 -26.80
C HIS A 313 4.77 7.24 -27.05
N SER A 314 5.11 8.53 -27.16
CA SER A 314 4.12 9.57 -27.52
C SER A 314 3.52 9.33 -28.90
N THR A 315 4.27 8.74 -29.84
CA THR A 315 3.79 8.38 -31.17
C THR A 315 2.82 7.20 -31.11
N LEU A 316 3.10 6.18 -30.28
CA LEU A 316 2.19 5.07 -30.02
C LEU A 316 0.90 5.54 -29.32
N LEU A 317 0.99 6.52 -28.43
CA LEU A 317 -0.17 7.15 -27.81
C LEU A 317 -1.00 7.96 -28.82
N MET A 318 -0.37 8.68 -29.75
CA MET A 318 -1.10 9.30 -30.86
C MET A 318 -1.77 8.25 -31.75
N LYS A 319 -1.14 7.08 -31.93
CA LYS A 319 -1.72 5.95 -32.66
C LYS A 319 -2.96 5.40 -31.95
N SER A 320 -2.90 5.17 -30.64
CA SER A 320 -4.06 4.68 -29.88
C SER A 320 -5.22 5.69 -29.88
N ALA A 321 -4.92 6.99 -29.88
CA ALA A 321 -5.95 8.03 -29.87
C ALA A 321 -6.64 8.26 -31.24
N PHE A 322 -5.88 8.23 -32.35
CA PHE A 322 -6.37 8.70 -33.66
C PHE A 322 -6.39 7.64 -34.76
N THR A 323 -5.72 6.50 -34.56
CA THR A 323 -5.68 5.36 -35.49
C THR A 323 -5.69 5.74 -36.98
N ASP A 324 -6.76 5.39 -37.73
CA ASP A 324 -6.92 5.59 -39.18
C ASP A 324 -7.01 7.06 -39.60
N SER A 325 -7.35 7.96 -38.68
CA SER A 325 -7.49 9.39 -39.00
C SER A 325 -6.14 10.10 -39.17
N LEU A 326 -5.08 9.54 -38.57
CA LEU A 326 -3.72 10.09 -38.62
C LEU A 326 -2.74 9.16 -39.37
N PHE A 327 -2.77 7.86 -39.07
CA PHE A 327 -1.81 6.87 -39.57
C PHE A 327 -2.36 6.15 -40.80
N SER A 328 -1.52 5.94 -41.81
CA SER A 328 -1.79 4.99 -42.88
C SER A 328 -1.28 3.59 -42.52
N ALA A 329 -1.80 2.54 -43.18
CA ALA A 329 -1.29 1.18 -43.00
C ALA A 329 0.22 1.05 -43.28
N GLU A 330 0.78 1.87 -44.18
CA GLU A 330 2.22 1.93 -44.44
C GLU A 330 3.00 2.52 -43.24
N ASP A 331 2.45 3.55 -42.59
CA ASP A 331 3.04 4.15 -41.39
C ASP A 331 3.01 3.18 -40.20
N GLU A 332 1.92 2.41 -40.06
CA GLU A 332 1.78 1.37 -39.03
C GLU A 332 2.82 0.26 -39.21
N ALA A 333 2.93 -0.28 -40.43
CA ALA A 333 3.94 -1.29 -40.77
C ALA A 333 5.37 -0.77 -40.54
N PHE A 334 5.63 0.50 -40.87
CA PHE A 334 6.92 1.13 -40.63
C PHE A 334 7.22 1.28 -39.13
N LEU A 335 6.25 1.73 -38.33
CA LEU A 335 6.38 1.83 -36.87
C LEU A 335 6.68 0.48 -36.24
N LEU A 336 5.93 -0.55 -36.63
CA LEU A 336 6.12 -1.90 -36.12
C LEU A 336 7.49 -2.46 -36.51
N HIS A 337 7.90 -2.32 -37.78
CA HIS A 337 9.24 -2.70 -38.23
C HIS A 337 10.33 -2.01 -37.41
N ARG A 338 10.10 -0.74 -37.04
CA ARG A 338 11.05 0.04 -36.27
C ARG A 338 11.17 -0.42 -34.82
N LEU A 339 10.04 -0.73 -34.16
CA LEU A 339 10.05 -1.32 -32.82
C LEU A 339 10.85 -2.63 -32.79
N VAL A 340 10.65 -3.48 -33.81
CA VAL A 340 11.36 -4.75 -33.98
C VAL A 340 12.88 -4.56 -34.15
N VAL A 341 13.30 -3.54 -34.89
CA VAL A 341 14.74 -3.21 -35.05
C VAL A 341 15.33 -2.63 -33.75
N LEU A 342 14.58 -1.75 -33.06
CA LEU A 342 15.06 -1.10 -31.84
C LEU A 342 15.20 -2.09 -30.67
N SER A 343 14.30 -3.08 -30.56
CA SER A 343 14.39 -4.09 -29.51
C SER A 343 15.65 -4.96 -29.60
N GLN A 344 16.37 -4.94 -30.73
CA GLN A 344 17.64 -5.67 -30.93
C GLN A 344 18.88 -4.79 -30.87
N HIS A 345 18.71 -3.47 -30.88
CA HIS A 345 19.83 -2.56 -31.08
C HIS A 345 20.89 -2.73 -29.97
N PRO A 346 22.17 -2.99 -30.32
CA PRO A 346 23.18 -3.39 -29.33
C PRO A 346 23.53 -2.29 -28.33
N LEU A 347 23.39 -1.02 -28.72
CA LEU A 347 23.69 0.13 -27.83
C LEU A 347 22.57 0.44 -26.84
N LEU A 348 21.38 -0.17 -26.99
CA LEU A 348 20.27 0.07 -26.07
C LEU A 348 20.36 -0.82 -24.83
N THR A 349 19.90 -0.26 -23.72
CA THR A 349 19.90 -0.94 -22.43
C THR A 349 18.82 -2.03 -22.38
N PRO A 350 18.96 -3.09 -21.55
CA PRO A 350 17.93 -4.11 -21.38
C PRO A 350 16.52 -3.57 -21.07
N PRO A 351 16.31 -2.59 -20.16
CA PRO A 351 14.96 -2.06 -19.91
C PRO A 351 14.34 -1.37 -21.12
N GLU A 352 15.13 -0.66 -21.93
CA GLU A 352 14.62 -0.04 -23.18
C GLU A 352 14.21 -1.11 -24.20
N LYS A 353 14.98 -2.20 -24.30
CA LYS A 353 14.64 -3.34 -25.18
C LYS A 353 13.35 -4.01 -24.74
N LEU A 354 13.19 -4.26 -23.43
CA LEU A 354 11.97 -4.82 -22.86
C LEU A 354 10.77 -3.91 -23.08
N PHE A 355 10.94 -2.60 -22.92
CA PHE A 355 9.91 -1.61 -23.22
C PHE A 355 9.44 -1.70 -24.68
N TYR A 356 10.36 -1.79 -25.65
CA TYR A 356 9.97 -1.95 -27.05
C TYR A 356 9.27 -3.27 -27.33
N MET A 357 9.66 -4.36 -26.65
CA MET A 357 8.96 -5.65 -26.78
C MET A 357 7.54 -5.58 -26.23
N ASP A 358 7.35 -4.92 -25.08
CA ASP A 358 6.03 -4.68 -24.49
C ASP A 358 5.15 -3.81 -25.41
N CYS A 359 5.74 -2.79 -26.04
CA CYS A 359 5.06 -1.98 -27.06
C CYS A 359 4.66 -2.79 -28.32
N ILE A 360 5.38 -3.85 -28.67
CA ILE A 360 5.01 -4.73 -29.79
C ILE A 360 3.83 -5.62 -29.38
N LEU A 361 3.86 -6.21 -28.18
CA LEU A 361 2.76 -7.05 -27.68
C LEU A 361 1.46 -6.25 -27.57
N ASN A 362 1.55 -5.01 -27.09
CA ASN A 362 0.40 -4.12 -26.88
C ASN A 362 0.24 -3.08 -28.01
N PHE A 363 0.62 -3.41 -29.25
CA PHE A 363 0.58 -2.44 -30.34
C PHE A 363 -0.89 -2.07 -30.69
N PRO A 364 -1.25 -0.77 -30.70
CA PRO A 364 -2.63 -0.33 -30.95
C PRO A 364 -3.00 -0.43 -32.44
N GLU A 365 -3.41 -1.63 -32.87
CA GLU A 365 -3.95 -1.87 -34.21
C GLU A 365 -5.46 -1.68 -34.31
N ASN A 366 -5.93 -1.35 -35.51
CA ASN A 366 -7.35 -1.33 -35.83
C ASN A 366 -7.84 -2.76 -36.03
N ARG A 367 -8.19 -3.45 -34.94
CA ARG A 367 -8.76 -4.79 -35.01
C ARG A 367 -10.20 -4.73 -35.55
N PRO A 368 -10.63 -5.68 -36.39
CA PRO A 368 -12.05 -5.86 -36.67
C PRO A 368 -12.79 -6.17 -35.37
N ILE A 369 -13.97 -5.57 -35.20
CA ILE A 369 -14.81 -5.69 -34.00
C ILE A 369 -15.09 -7.18 -33.75
N GLY A 370 -14.43 -7.78 -32.74
CA GLY A 370 -14.58 -9.19 -32.37
C GLY A 370 -13.30 -9.93 -32.01
N CYS A 371 -12.10 -9.37 -32.20
CA CYS A 371 -10.84 -9.98 -31.78
C CYS A 371 -10.48 -9.53 -30.35
N GLY A 372 -10.20 -10.47 -29.44
CA GLY A 372 -9.90 -10.19 -28.03
C GLY A 372 -8.69 -9.27 -27.85
N ASP A 373 -8.62 -8.54 -26.73
CA ASP A 373 -7.58 -7.53 -26.47
C ASP A 373 -6.15 -8.12 -26.40
N ASP A 374 -6.00 -9.43 -26.18
CA ASP A 374 -4.72 -10.12 -25.97
C ASP A 374 -4.07 -10.75 -27.24
N ALA A 375 -4.64 -10.57 -28.44
CA ALA A 375 -4.07 -11.11 -29.68
C ALA A 375 -2.79 -10.36 -30.11
N LEU A 376 -1.96 -10.94 -30.99
CA LEU A 376 -0.81 -10.21 -31.54
C LEU A 376 -1.26 -9.15 -32.57
N PRO A 377 -0.36 -8.22 -32.94
CA PRO A 377 -0.61 -7.32 -34.06
C PRO A 377 -0.62 -8.09 -35.39
N VAL A 378 -1.67 -7.96 -36.20
CA VAL A 378 -1.86 -8.59 -37.52
C VAL A 378 -0.73 -8.21 -38.50
N LEU A 379 -0.15 -7.02 -38.36
CA LEU A 379 0.98 -6.60 -39.20
C LEU A 379 2.31 -7.26 -38.79
N LEU A 380 2.37 -7.95 -37.64
CA LEU A 380 3.55 -8.65 -37.17
C LEU A 380 3.73 -9.97 -37.92
N THR A 381 4.18 -9.87 -39.16
CA THR A 381 4.44 -11.08 -39.94
C THR A 381 5.59 -11.89 -39.33
N PRO A 382 5.56 -13.22 -39.45
CA PRO A 382 6.63 -14.11 -39.00
C PRO A 382 8.00 -13.82 -39.63
N ARG A 383 8.00 -13.29 -40.86
CA ARG A 383 9.22 -12.76 -41.51
C ARG A 383 9.80 -11.57 -40.78
N LEU A 384 8.97 -10.66 -40.28
CA LEU A 384 9.41 -9.52 -39.49
C LEU A 384 9.86 -9.97 -38.09
N ALA A 385 9.13 -10.89 -37.48
CA ALA A 385 9.48 -11.46 -36.17
C ALA A 385 10.78 -12.27 -36.21
N SER A 386 11.17 -12.86 -37.35
CA SER A 386 12.41 -13.62 -37.52
C SER A 386 13.69 -12.85 -37.15
N VAL A 387 13.64 -11.53 -37.11
CA VAL A 387 14.77 -10.71 -36.67
C VAL A 387 14.94 -10.78 -35.15
N LEU A 388 13.86 -10.97 -34.39
CA LEU A 388 13.82 -11.04 -32.91
C LEU A 388 14.30 -12.38 -32.34
N VAL A 389 14.79 -13.25 -33.20
CA VAL A 389 15.22 -14.59 -32.85
C VAL A 389 16.26 -14.56 -31.70
N PRO A 390 16.00 -15.28 -30.59
CA PRO A 390 16.84 -15.20 -29.41
C PRO A 390 18.21 -15.81 -29.67
N THR A 391 19.24 -15.17 -29.12
CA THR A 391 20.63 -15.64 -29.15
C THR A 391 21.12 -15.86 -27.73
N VAL A 392 22.07 -16.78 -27.55
CA VAL A 392 22.65 -17.11 -26.23
C VAL A 392 23.33 -15.90 -25.56
N PHE A 393 23.71 -14.88 -26.34
CA PHE A 393 24.34 -13.65 -25.81
C PHE A 393 23.34 -12.64 -25.26
N ASN A 394 22.04 -12.90 -25.34
CA ASN A 394 21.02 -12.02 -24.79
C ASN A 394 20.93 -12.18 -23.27
N ASP A 395 20.57 -11.09 -22.59
CA ASP A 395 20.26 -11.15 -21.17
C ASP A 395 19.01 -12.01 -20.92
N SER A 396 18.91 -12.55 -19.71
CA SER A 396 17.86 -13.48 -19.31
C SER A 396 16.45 -12.95 -19.56
N ALA A 397 16.20 -11.67 -19.27
CA ALA A 397 14.89 -11.06 -19.40
C ALA A 397 14.53 -10.80 -20.86
N THR A 398 15.42 -10.21 -21.66
CA THR A 398 15.14 -9.96 -23.09
C THR A 398 15.03 -11.26 -23.89
N LEU A 399 15.79 -12.30 -23.54
CA LEU A 399 15.70 -13.62 -24.15
C LEU A 399 14.30 -14.20 -23.94
N LEU A 400 13.81 -14.23 -22.70
CA LEU A 400 12.49 -14.77 -22.38
C LEU A 400 11.36 -13.97 -23.04
N ALA A 401 11.45 -12.64 -23.06
CA ALA A 401 10.45 -11.80 -23.72
C ALA A 401 10.39 -12.04 -25.25
N ARG A 402 11.55 -12.24 -25.89
CA ARG A 402 11.62 -12.58 -27.32
C ARG A 402 11.10 -13.97 -27.61
N LEU A 403 11.46 -14.94 -26.77
CA LEU A 403 10.95 -16.30 -26.88
C LEU A 403 9.42 -16.31 -26.79
N HIS A 404 8.86 -15.62 -25.79
CA HIS A 404 7.41 -15.51 -25.60
C HIS A 404 6.72 -14.90 -26.82
N LEU A 405 7.22 -13.78 -27.33
CA LEU A 405 6.68 -13.15 -28.53
C LEU A 405 6.72 -14.08 -29.74
N LEU A 406 7.84 -14.80 -29.96
CA LEU A 406 7.95 -15.74 -31.06
C LEU A 406 7.05 -16.97 -30.90
N CYS A 407 6.84 -17.44 -29.67
CA CYS A 407 5.87 -18.50 -29.40
C CYS A 407 4.47 -18.08 -29.83
N LEU A 408 4.06 -16.84 -29.54
CA LEU A 408 2.76 -16.32 -29.97
C LEU A 408 2.67 -16.19 -31.51
N VAL A 409 3.73 -15.68 -32.16
CA VAL A 409 3.74 -15.50 -33.63
C VAL A 409 3.64 -16.84 -34.36
N TYR A 410 4.36 -17.86 -33.88
CA TYR A 410 4.32 -19.19 -34.51
C TYR A 410 3.08 -20.01 -34.13
N LEU A 411 2.39 -19.67 -33.04
CA LEU A 411 1.06 -20.23 -32.74
C LEU A 411 0.03 -19.77 -33.79
N GLU A 412 0.05 -18.49 -34.15
CA GLU A 412 -0.84 -17.95 -35.19
C GLU A 412 -0.52 -18.52 -36.59
N GLU A 413 0.77 -18.76 -36.92
CA GLU A 413 1.13 -19.46 -38.17
C GLU A 413 0.58 -20.90 -38.22
N GLU A 414 0.64 -21.65 -37.12
CA GLU A 414 0.12 -23.03 -37.07
C GLU A 414 -1.40 -23.07 -37.33
N GLU A 415 -2.17 -22.18 -36.72
CA GLU A 415 -3.63 -22.09 -36.93
C GLU A 415 -3.99 -21.74 -38.39
N GLU A 416 -3.17 -20.93 -39.06
CA GLU A 416 -3.35 -20.60 -40.48
C GLU A 416 -2.91 -21.75 -41.42
N GLU A 417 -1.79 -22.42 -41.12
CA GLU A 417 -1.26 -23.54 -41.92
C GLU A 417 -2.09 -24.83 -41.81
N GLU A 418 -2.72 -25.10 -40.66
CA GLU A 418 -3.68 -26.21 -40.49
C GLU A 418 -4.87 -26.08 -41.46
N ASN A 419 -5.24 -24.85 -41.85
CA ASN A 419 -6.30 -24.58 -42.81
C ASN A 419 -5.86 -24.71 -44.28
N GLU A 420 -4.57 -24.58 -44.59
CA GLU A 420 -4.05 -24.56 -45.98
C GLU A 420 -3.09 -25.72 -46.35
N GLY A 421 -2.73 -26.60 -45.42
CA GLY A 421 -1.96 -27.83 -45.70
C GLY A 421 -0.48 -27.59 -46.06
N GLY A 422 0.18 -26.65 -45.38
CA GLY A 422 1.58 -26.25 -45.57
C GLY A 422 2.64 -27.19 -44.97
N GLU A 423 3.91 -26.98 -45.35
CA GLU A 423 5.10 -27.69 -44.84
C GLU A 423 5.46 -27.23 -43.40
N GLU A 424 5.78 -28.18 -42.50
CA GLU A 424 6.16 -27.94 -41.09
C GLU A 424 7.03 -26.67 -40.86
N GLY A 425 6.55 -25.78 -39.99
CA GLY A 425 7.11 -24.47 -39.70
C GLY A 425 8.60 -24.47 -39.31
N ARG A 426 9.45 -23.87 -40.15
CA ARG A 426 10.90 -23.70 -39.90
C ARG A 426 11.21 -22.88 -38.63
N GLY A 427 10.26 -22.06 -38.17
CA GLY A 427 10.38 -21.23 -36.97
C GLY A 427 10.42 -22.05 -35.67
N LEU A 428 9.54 -23.04 -35.55
CA LEU A 428 9.45 -23.93 -34.39
C LEU A 428 10.72 -24.75 -34.20
N ALA A 429 11.27 -25.26 -35.30
CA ALA A 429 12.55 -25.95 -35.30
C ALA A 429 13.67 -25.07 -34.74
N TYR A 430 13.70 -23.79 -35.10
CA TYR A 430 14.68 -22.85 -34.56
C TYR A 430 14.47 -22.61 -33.05
N LEU A 431 13.23 -22.40 -32.59
CA LEU A 431 12.96 -22.22 -31.16
C LEU A 431 13.41 -23.43 -30.35
N PHE A 432 13.15 -24.63 -30.87
CA PHE A 432 13.61 -25.87 -30.27
C PHE A 432 15.14 -25.99 -30.27
N ASP A 433 15.81 -25.68 -31.38
CA ASP A 433 17.28 -25.65 -31.47
C ASP A 433 17.92 -24.62 -30.51
N HIS A 434 17.23 -23.50 -30.26
CA HIS A 434 17.67 -22.53 -29.27
C HIS A 434 17.52 -23.07 -27.85
N LEU A 435 16.41 -23.73 -27.56
CA LEU A 435 16.16 -24.37 -26.27
C LEU A 435 17.17 -25.49 -25.99
N THR A 436 17.50 -26.31 -26.99
CA THR A 436 18.54 -27.36 -26.88
C THR A 436 19.93 -26.73 -26.69
N SER A 437 20.20 -25.59 -27.32
CA SER A 437 21.44 -24.82 -27.08
C SER A 437 21.55 -24.35 -25.63
N LEU A 438 20.46 -23.83 -25.04
CA LEU A 438 20.41 -23.47 -23.62
C LEU A 438 20.58 -24.70 -22.72
N LEU A 439 19.95 -25.81 -23.07
CA LEU A 439 20.11 -27.09 -22.38
C LEU A 439 21.58 -27.52 -22.35
N HIS A 440 22.28 -27.47 -23.48
CA HIS A 440 23.70 -27.82 -23.54
C HIS A 440 24.59 -26.93 -22.67
N ILE A 441 24.23 -25.65 -22.48
CA ILE A 441 24.95 -24.75 -21.58
C ILE A 441 24.69 -25.14 -20.12
N VAL A 442 23.43 -25.44 -19.77
CA VAL A 442 23.07 -25.92 -18.44
C VAL A 442 23.78 -27.24 -18.12
N ASP A 443 23.85 -28.16 -19.07
CA ASP A 443 24.52 -29.45 -18.94
C ASP A 443 26.03 -29.32 -18.68
N ASN A 444 26.66 -28.27 -19.21
CA ASN A 444 28.08 -27.97 -18.98
C ASN A 444 28.35 -27.13 -17.72
N GLY A 445 27.36 -26.93 -16.84
CA GLY A 445 27.51 -26.20 -15.59
C GLY A 445 27.29 -24.69 -15.71
N GLY A 446 26.19 -24.29 -16.36
CA GLY A 446 25.78 -22.89 -16.51
C GLY A 446 25.55 -22.16 -15.18
N SER A 447 25.52 -20.82 -15.23
CA SER A 447 25.22 -19.99 -14.06
C SER A 447 23.78 -20.24 -13.56
N ARG A 448 23.51 -19.93 -12.28
CA ARG A 448 22.16 -20.04 -11.68
C ARG A 448 21.11 -19.30 -12.51
N GLU A 449 21.47 -18.13 -13.05
CA GLU A 449 20.59 -17.33 -13.90
C GLU A 449 20.21 -18.08 -15.19
N ILE A 450 21.18 -18.69 -15.87
CA ILE A 450 20.95 -19.43 -17.12
C ILE A 450 20.09 -20.69 -16.87
N VAL A 451 20.31 -21.37 -15.74
CA VAL A 451 19.48 -22.51 -15.32
C VAL A 451 18.03 -22.07 -15.20
N VAL A 452 17.75 -20.98 -14.47
CA VAL A 452 16.40 -20.45 -14.30
C VAL A 452 15.79 -20.02 -15.63
N THR A 453 16.56 -19.38 -16.52
CA THR A 453 16.06 -19.01 -17.86
C THR A 453 15.71 -20.21 -18.70
N PHE A 454 16.50 -21.29 -18.65
CA PHE A 454 16.21 -22.50 -19.41
C PHE A 454 14.88 -23.12 -18.97
N PHE A 455 14.67 -23.28 -17.65
CA PHE A 455 13.41 -23.85 -17.16
C PHE A 455 12.20 -22.95 -17.47
N ARG A 456 12.35 -21.63 -17.41
CA ARG A 456 11.30 -20.69 -17.84
C ARG A 456 11.04 -20.74 -19.35
N ALA A 457 12.10 -20.86 -20.15
CA ALA A 457 11.99 -21.02 -21.60
C ALA A 457 11.30 -22.34 -21.98
N ALA A 458 11.66 -23.43 -21.32
CA ALA A 458 11.02 -24.73 -21.49
C ALA A 458 9.55 -24.72 -21.08
N PHE A 459 9.22 -24.03 -19.99
CA PHE A 459 7.84 -23.82 -19.58
C PHE A 459 7.04 -23.05 -20.64
N LEU A 460 7.55 -21.92 -21.14
CA LEU A 460 6.91 -21.14 -22.20
C LEU A 460 6.73 -21.96 -23.49
N PHE A 461 7.76 -22.71 -23.90
CA PHE A 461 7.64 -23.54 -25.09
C PHE A 461 6.57 -24.62 -24.93
N LEU A 462 6.53 -25.30 -23.78
CA LEU A 462 5.54 -26.34 -23.49
C LEU A 462 4.13 -25.78 -23.27
N SER A 463 3.98 -24.57 -22.76
CA SER A 463 2.64 -23.97 -22.58
C SER A 463 1.94 -23.70 -23.91
N TYR A 464 2.70 -23.39 -24.97
CA TYR A 464 2.15 -23.10 -26.30
C TYR A 464 2.18 -24.31 -27.25
N PHE A 465 3.26 -25.11 -27.27
CA PHE A 465 3.49 -26.15 -28.29
C PHE A 465 3.48 -27.58 -27.74
N PHE A 466 2.74 -27.84 -26.66
CA PHE A 466 2.66 -29.20 -26.09
C PHE A 466 2.05 -30.22 -27.06
N HIS A 467 1.07 -29.81 -27.88
CA HIS A 467 0.40 -30.67 -28.88
C HIS A 467 1.36 -31.26 -29.93
N VAL A 468 2.52 -30.62 -30.15
CA VAL A 468 3.53 -31.10 -31.10
C VAL A 468 4.36 -32.23 -30.46
N GLU A 469 3.87 -33.47 -30.58
CA GLU A 469 4.45 -34.67 -29.94
C GLU A 469 5.96 -34.87 -30.17
N ARG A 470 6.47 -34.50 -31.34
CA ARG A 470 7.89 -34.69 -31.69
C ARG A 470 8.81 -33.89 -30.75
N TYR A 471 8.51 -32.61 -30.55
CA TYR A 471 9.33 -31.73 -29.73
C TYR A 471 9.10 -31.98 -28.24
N SER A 472 7.85 -32.22 -27.83
CA SER A 472 7.54 -32.51 -26.43
C SER A 472 8.17 -33.81 -25.94
N ARG A 473 8.22 -34.87 -26.78
CA ARG A 473 8.91 -36.13 -26.48
C ARG A 473 10.43 -35.98 -26.46
N SER A 474 11.00 -35.28 -27.46
CA SER A 474 12.45 -35.01 -27.51
C SER A 474 12.92 -34.22 -26.29
N LEU A 475 12.17 -33.19 -25.89
CA LEU A 475 12.45 -32.40 -24.70
C LEU A 475 12.37 -33.24 -23.43
N MET A 476 11.38 -34.13 -23.33
CA MET A 476 11.22 -35.04 -22.20
C MET A 476 12.44 -35.95 -22.02
N GLU A 477 12.92 -36.56 -23.11
CA GLU A 477 14.12 -37.42 -23.11
C GLU A 477 15.38 -36.64 -22.70
N GLU A 478 15.52 -35.44 -23.25
CA GLU A 478 16.63 -34.53 -22.95
C GLU A 478 16.63 -34.08 -21.48
N LEU A 479 15.48 -33.68 -20.94
CA LEU A 479 15.30 -33.31 -19.53
C LEU A 479 15.59 -34.48 -18.59
N CYS A 480 15.15 -35.70 -18.94
CA CYS A 480 15.50 -36.91 -18.17
C CYS A 480 17.01 -37.15 -18.17
N SER A 481 17.66 -36.97 -19.32
CA SER A 481 19.12 -37.12 -19.44
C SER A 481 19.87 -36.04 -18.63
N LEU A 482 19.35 -34.81 -18.59
CA LEU A 482 19.91 -33.71 -17.80
C LEU A 482 19.78 -33.99 -16.30
N TYR A 483 18.61 -34.48 -15.86
CA TYR A 483 18.38 -34.83 -14.47
C TYR A 483 19.38 -35.87 -13.96
N LEU A 484 19.65 -36.92 -14.76
CA LEU A 484 20.61 -37.97 -14.39
C LEU A 484 22.05 -37.44 -14.25
N ARG A 485 22.44 -36.45 -15.04
CA ARG A 485 23.76 -35.80 -14.96
C ARG A 485 23.83 -34.78 -13.82
N HIS A 486 22.73 -34.07 -13.56
CA HIS A 486 22.64 -32.98 -12.58
C HIS A 486 21.44 -33.13 -11.62
N PRO A 487 21.47 -34.11 -10.68
CA PRO A 487 20.32 -34.37 -9.80
C PRO A 487 19.96 -33.21 -8.86
N HIS A 488 20.91 -32.32 -8.57
CA HIS A 488 20.70 -31.16 -7.72
C HIS A 488 19.67 -30.16 -8.27
N LEU A 489 19.36 -30.22 -9.57
CA LEU A 489 18.35 -29.42 -10.23
C LEU A 489 16.91 -29.94 -10.01
N ALA A 490 16.72 -31.02 -9.22
CA ALA A 490 15.41 -31.61 -8.91
C ALA A 490 14.30 -30.59 -8.57
N PRO A 491 14.53 -29.51 -7.78
CA PRO A 491 13.49 -28.53 -7.51
C PRO A 491 12.94 -27.85 -8.77
N HIS A 492 13.77 -27.59 -9.77
CA HIS A 492 13.34 -26.95 -11.02
C HIS A 492 12.51 -27.90 -11.90
N PHE A 493 12.87 -29.19 -11.93
CA PHE A 493 12.08 -30.21 -12.63
C PHE A 493 10.70 -30.41 -11.99
N ILE A 494 10.64 -30.45 -10.65
CA ILE A 494 9.37 -30.50 -9.92
C ILE A 494 8.55 -29.25 -10.23
N ASN A 495 9.17 -28.07 -10.19
CA ASN A 495 8.48 -26.81 -10.45
C ASN A 495 7.90 -26.74 -11.88
N LEU A 496 8.66 -27.21 -12.86
CA LEU A 496 8.22 -27.29 -14.26
C LEU A 496 7.00 -28.22 -14.41
N ALA A 497 7.04 -29.41 -13.79
CA ALA A 497 5.91 -30.35 -13.83
C ALA A 497 4.66 -29.77 -13.15
N ASP A 498 4.83 -29.13 -11.98
CA ASP A 498 3.74 -28.51 -11.21
C ASP A 498 3.06 -27.38 -12.00
N HIS A 499 3.85 -26.45 -12.54
CA HIS A 499 3.29 -25.31 -13.28
C HIS A 499 2.60 -25.73 -14.59
N ILE A 500 3.14 -26.74 -15.29
CA ILE A 500 2.48 -27.27 -16.50
C ILE A 500 1.16 -27.95 -16.14
N GLN A 501 1.12 -28.70 -15.03
CA GLN A 501 -0.11 -29.34 -14.56
C GLN A 501 -1.16 -28.31 -14.07
N GLU A 502 -0.73 -27.20 -13.46
CA GLU A 502 -1.62 -26.10 -13.06
C GLU A 502 -2.21 -25.35 -14.28
N GLN A 503 -1.40 -25.08 -15.32
CA GLN A 503 -1.87 -24.37 -16.51
C GLN A 503 -2.63 -25.27 -17.49
N LEU A 504 -2.18 -26.50 -17.68
CA LEU A 504 -2.72 -27.47 -18.65
C LEU A 504 -3.28 -28.70 -17.93
N SER A 505 -4.38 -28.49 -17.18
CA SER A 505 -5.01 -29.56 -16.38
C SER A 505 -5.48 -30.78 -17.18
N GLU A 506 -5.65 -30.65 -18.51
CA GLU A 506 -6.05 -31.73 -19.42
C GLU A 506 -4.86 -32.50 -20.04
N ALA A 507 -3.63 -31.97 -19.94
CA ALA A 507 -2.46 -32.54 -20.62
C ALA A 507 -1.80 -33.70 -19.85
N SER A 508 -1.57 -34.84 -20.50
CA SER A 508 -0.87 -36.01 -19.92
C SER A 508 0.64 -35.80 -19.76
N TRP A 509 1.22 -34.75 -20.33
CA TRP A 509 2.67 -34.54 -20.38
C TRP A 509 3.37 -34.61 -19.03
N ALA A 510 2.83 -33.90 -18.03
CA ALA A 510 3.44 -33.83 -16.70
C ALA A 510 3.48 -35.23 -16.04
N THR A 511 2.41 -36.01 -16.21
CA THR A 511 2.34 -37.39 -15.70
C THR A 511 3.30 -38.32 -16.44
N GLU A 512 3.42 -38.20 -17.77
CA GLU A 512 4.35 -38.97 -18.58
C GLU A 512 5.82 -38.63 -18.26
N PHE A 513 6.11 -37.34 -18.06
CA PHE A 513 7.43 -36.86 -17.66
C PHE A 513 7.83 -37.38 -16.29
N LEU A 514 6.94 -37.29 -15.29
CA LEU A 514 7.17 -37.83 -13.96
C LEU A 514 7.38 -39.35 -13.98
N LYS A 515 6.66 -40.08 -14.85
CA LYS A 515 6.85 -41.52 -15.07
C LYS A 515 8.19 -41.85 -15.73
N ALA A 516 8.61 -41.07 -16.73
CA ALA A 516 9.92 -41.22 -17.37
C ALA A 516 11.06 -40.97 -16.35
N LEU A 517 10.93 -39.94 -15.53
CA LEU A 517 11.86 -39.65 -14.44
C LEU A 517 11.88 -40.76 -13.38
N GLN A 518 10.74 -41.33 -13.02
CA GLN A 518 10.65 -42.47 -12.11
C GLN A 518 11.49 -43.65 -12.63
N GLY A 519 11.31 -44.02 -13.90
CA GLY A 519 12.07 -45.08 -14.56
C GLY A 519 13.58 -44.80 -14.50
N ALA A 520 13.97 -43.60 -14.94
CA ALA A 520 15.36 -43.14 -14.95
C ALA A 520 16.00 -43.22 -13.56
N VAL A 521 15.31 -42.76 -12.51
CA VAL A 521 15.80 -42.81 -11.12
C VAL A 521 15.96 -44.26 -10.64
N THR A 522 14.99 -45.13 -10.89
CA THR A 522 14.99 -46.51 -10.38
C THR A 522 16.10 -47.38 -10.98
N ASP A 523 16.59 -47.02 -12.16
CA ASP A 523 17.68 -47.71 -12.86
C ASP A 523 19.09 -47.23 -12.43
N THR A 524 19.19 -46.16 -11.62
CA THR A 524 20.49 -45.61 -11.18
C THR A 524 21.21 -46.41 -10.09
N ASP A 525 22.54 -46.27 -10.05
CA ASP A 525 23.42 -46.83 -9.04
C ASP A 525 23.33 -46.11 -7.68
N LEU A 526 23.29 -46.90 -6.60
CA LEU A 526 22.91 -46.50 -5.23
C LEU A 526 24.00 -45.73 -4.45
N ALA A 527 25.18 -45.53 -5.05
CA ALA A 527 26.36 -44.98 -4.37
C ALA A 527 26.49 -43.45 -4.49
N SER A 528 25.55 -42.77 -5.14
CA SER A 528 25.63 -41.33 -5.43
C SER A 528 25.33 -40.47 -4.20
N ARG A 529 26.05 -39.34 -4.06
CA ARG A 529 25.80 -38.30 -3.05
C ARG A 529 24.45 -37.58 -3.23
N ASP A 530 23.74 -37.94 -4.30
CA ASP A 530 22.56 -37.27 -4.82
C ASP A 530 21.24 -37.95 -4.46
N LEU A 531 21.29 -39.04 -3.68
CA LEU A 531 20.11 -39.80 -3.26
C LEU A 531 19.00 -38.91 -2.65
N ARG A 532 19.38 -37.83 -1.95
CA ARG A 532 18.44 -36.84 -1.40
C ARG A 532 17.50 -36.25 -2.45
N TRP A 533 18.01 -35.99 -3.66
CA TRP A 533 17.27 -35.36 -4.74
C TRP A 533 16.36 -36.35 -5.46
N HIS A 534 16.88 -37.57 -5.68
CA HIS A 534 16.10 -38.70 -6.17
C HIS A 534 14.90 -39.00 -5.26
N LEU A 535 15.08 -39.00 -3.95
CA LEU A 535 13.98 -39.21 -3.01
C LEU A 535 12.97 -38.05 -3.02
N LYS A 536 13.42 -36.79 -3.11
CA LYS A 536 12.53 -35.64 -3.23
C LYS A 536 11.70 -35.67 -4.52
N LEU A 537 12.29 -36.12 -5.62
CA LEU A 537 11.57 -36.30 -6.88
C LEU A 537 10.57 -37.46 -6.77
N LEU A 538 10.98 -38.60 -6.22
CA LEU A 538 10.09 -39.76 -6.02
C LEU A 538 8.93 -39.46 -5.06
N SER A 539 9.10 -38.57 -4.08
CA SER A 539 7.97 -38.15 -3.23
C SER A 539 6.92 -37.39 -4.03
N ARG A 540 7.34 -36.55 -4.99
CA ARG A 540 6.42 -35.85 -5.88
C ARG A 540 5.75 -36.79 -6.89
N VAL A 541 6.51 -37.73 -7.45
CA VAL A 541 5.97 -38.79 -8.32
C VAL A 541 4.94 -39.65 -7.59
N ALA A 542 5.12 -39.90 -6.29
CA ALA A 542 4.21 -40.68 -5.47
C ALA A 542 2.93 -39.93 -5.07
N GLU A 543 2.83 -38.62 -5.31
CA GLU A 543 1.58 -37.85 -5.15
C GLU A 543 0.63 -38.06 -6.35
N GLU A 544 1.15 -38.41 -7.53
CA GLU A 544 0.34 -38.67 -8.72
C GLU A 544 -0.31 -40.06 -8.70
N GLY A 545 -1.63 -40.10 -8.70
CA GLY A 545 -2.42 -41.33 -8.59
C GLY A 545 -2.32 -42.28 -9.79
N ASP A 546 -2.01 -41.74 -10.97
CA ASP A 546 -1.99 -42.48 -12.24
C ASP A 546 -0.68 -43.28 -12.45
N ILE A 547 0.37 -42.99 -11.65
CA ILE A 547 1.70 -43.59 -11.81
C ILE A 547 1.84 -44.84 -10.92
N HIS A 548 2.23 -45.97 -11.51
CA HIS A 548 2.48 -47.19 -10.76
C HIS A 548 3.78 -47.13 -9.94
N GLN A 549 3.70 -47.30 -8.62
CA GLN A 549 4.82 -47.08 -7.69
C GLN A 549 5.64 -48.34 -7.33
N ARG A 550 5.45 -49.47 -8.01
CA ARG A 550 6.16 -50.73 -7.68
C ARG A 550 7.68 -50.60 -7.83
N SER A 551 8.14 -49.87 -8.84
CA SER A 551 9.56 -49.57 -9.08
C SER A 551 10.13 -48.64 -8.00
N THR A 552 9.36 -47.65 -7.53
CA THR A 552 9.73 -46.80 -6.39
C THR A 552 9.98 -47.64 -5.14
N VAL A 553 9.09 -48.58 -4.81
CA VAL A 553 9.24 -49.42 -3.61
C VAL A 553 10.39 -50.43 -3.74
N SER A 554 10.60 -51.04 -4.91
CA SER A 554 11.75 -51.92 -5.12
C SER A 554 13.07 -51.16 -5.01
N PHE A 555 13.12 -49.91 -5.50
CA PHE A 555 14.26 -49.02 -5.33
C PHE A 555 14.50 -48.68 -3.85
N LEU A 556 13.47 -48.32 -3.09
CA LEU A 556 13.58 -48.08 -1.64
C LEU A 556 14.09 -49.32 -0.90
N SER A 557 13.54 -50.50 -1.18
CA SER A 557 13.99 -51.77 -0.59
C SER A 557 15.46 -52.04 -0.91
N ARG A 558 15.88 -51.81 -2.16
CA ARG A 558 17.27 -51.96 -2.60
C ARG A 558 18.20 -50.97 -1.87
N ILE A 559 17.80 -49.71 -1.70
CA ILE A 559 18.55 -48.70 -0.95
C ILE A 559 18.77 -49.16 0.48
N ILE A 560 17.73 -49.60 1.18
CA ILE A 560 17.79 -49.85 2.63
C ILE A 560 18.58 -51.15 2.92
N THR A 561 18.52 -52.13 2.03
CA THR A 561 19.19 -53.44 2.21
C THR A 561 20.67 -53.46 1.77
N SER A 562 21.03 -52.74 0.71
CA SER A 562 22.38 -52.82 0.11
C SER A 562 23.35 -51.74 0.57
N SER A 563 22.86 -50.64 1.14
CA SER A 563 23.67 -49.48 1.48
C SER A 563 23.98 -49.39 2.98
N SER A 564 25.13 -48.80 3.32
CA SER A 564 25.49 -48.48 4.72
C SER A 564 24.66 -47.33 5.32
N LEU A 565 23.60 -46.87 4.65
CA LEU A 565 22.80 -45.71 5.06
C LEU A 565 22.09 -45.91 6.40
N CYS A 566 21.56 -47.11 6.63
CA CYS A 566 20.92 -47.46 7.90
C CYS A 566 21.89 -47.40 9.08
N VAL A 567 23.17 -47.68 8.85
CA VAL A 567 24.23 -47.64 9.87
C VAL A 567 24.74 -46.20 10.09
N LYS A 568 24.80 -45.38 9.04
CA LYS A 568 25.24 -43.98 9.14
C LYS A 568 24.24 -43.07 9.86
N GLY A 569 22.94 -43.39 9.80
CA GLY A 569 21.89 -42.71 10.58
C GLY A 569 21.71 -41.22 10.26
N ASP A 570 21.79 -40.81 8.99
CA ASP A 570 21.56 -39.41 8.61
C ASP A 570 20.08 -39.04 8.68
N TRP A 571 19.70 -38.32 9.74
CA TRP A 571 18.34 -37.84 9.99
C TRP A 571 17.68 -37.18 8.77
N ARG A 572 18.40 -36.38 7.97
CA ARG A 572 17.81 -35.69 6.80
C ARG A 572 17.38 -36.68 5.73
N LEU A 573 18.25 -37.65 5.44
CA LEU A 573 17.98 -38.67 4.44
C LEU A 573 16.84 -39.61 4.88
N GLY A 574 16.81 -39.96 6.17
CA GLY A 574 15.71 -40.74 6.76
C GLY A 574 14.36 -40.05 6.62
N ASN A 575 14.30 -38.72 6.80
CA ASN A 575 13.06 -37.96 6.57
C ASN A 575 12.64 -37.92 5.10
N PHE A 576 13.58 -37.84 4.15
CA PHE A 576 13.22 -37.95 2.72
C PHE A 576 12.65 -39.34 2.38
N LEU A 577 13.22 -40.42 2.94
CA LEU A 577 12.69 -41.78 2.78
C LEU A 577 11.27 -41.92 3.36
N LEU A 578 11.06 -41.38 4.56
CA LEU A 578 9.75 -41.36 5.20
C LEU A 578 8.74 -40.50 4.45
N GLY A 579 9.19 -39.40 3.83
CA GLY A 579 8.35 -38.56 2.97
C GLY A 579 7.82 -39.33 1.76
N VAL A 580 8.68 -40.09 1.06
CA VAL A 580 8.23 -40.97 -0.03
C VAL A 580 7.26 -42.04 0.50
N CYS A 581 7.59 -42.68 1.63
CA CYS A 581 6.70 -43.68 2.23
C CYS A 581 5.33 -43.10 2.60
N ARG A 582 5.28 -41.85 3.10
CA ARG A 582 4.03 -41.14 3.41
C ARG A 582 3.18 -40.92 2.17
N CYS A 583 3.76 -40.45 1.06
CA CYS A 583 3.03 -40.29 -0.20
C CYS A 583 2.48 -41.64 -0.70
N LEU A 584 3.29 -42.70 -0.62
CA LEU A 584 2.88 -44.06 -0.99
C LEU A 584 1.74 -44.61 -0.13
N LEU A 585 1.67 -44.24 1.15
CA LEU A 585 0.58 -44.62 2.06
C LEU A 585 -0.77 -44.01 1.64
N VAL A 586 -0.76 -42.80 1.07
CA VAL A 586 -1.97 -42.08 0.62
C VAL A 586 -2.37 -42.46 -0.81
N HIS A 587 -1.48 -43.12 -1.55
CA HIS A 587 -1.65 -43.41 -2.98
C HIS A 587 -2.86 -44.33 -3.28
N PRO A 588 -3.65 -44.06 -4.34
CA PRO A 588 -4.83 -44.85 -4.70
C PRO A 588 -4.53 -46.31 -5.05
N GLY A 589 -3.30 -46.62 -5.44
CA GLY A 589 -2.79 -47.97 -5.71
C GLY A 589 -2.23 -48.76 -4.52
N LEU A 590 -2.51 -48.36 -3.26
CA LEU A 590 -1.91 -48.96 -2.06
C LEU A 590 -2.07 -50.49 -1.96
N ASP A 591 -3.17 -51.08 -2.44
CA ASP A 591 -3.43 -52.52 -2.27
C ASP A 591 -2.33 -53.40 -2.88
N ALA A 592 -1.77 -52.98 -4.01
CA ALA A 592 -0.68 -53.69 -4.67
C ALA A 592 0.70 -53.46 -4.03
N LEU A 593 0.80 -52.48 -3.13
CA LEU A 593 2.03 -51.98 -2.50
C LEU A 593 2.09 -52.28 -1.00
N LEU A 594 1.00 -52.79 -0.39
CA LEU A 594 0.89 -53.09 1.04
C LEU A 594 2.07 -53.91 1.57
N ILE A 595 2.34 -55.08 0.99
CA ILE A 595 3.38 -55.99 1.47
C ILE A 595 4.78 -55.38 1.25
N PRO A 596 5.16 -54.93 0.04
CA PRO A 596 6.48 -54.35 -0.18
C PRO A 596 6.76 -53.09 0.65
N LEU A 597 5.74 -52.26 0.89
CA LEU A 597 5.88 -51.05 1.71
C LEU A 597 5.98 -51.38 3.20
N ALA A 598 5.23 -52.38 3.67
CA ALA A 598 5.32 -52.87 5.05
C ALA A 598 6.73 -53.42 5.35
N ASP A 599 7.32 -54.19 4.42
CA ASP A 599 8.68 -54.71 4.56
C ASP A 599 9.71 -53.58 4.66
N VAL A 600 9.58 -52.54 3.83
CA VAL A 600 10.43 -51.34 3.85
C VAL A 600 10.32 -50.60 5.19
N LEU A 601 9.10 -50.32 5.66
CA LEU A 601 8.86 -49.62 6.91
C LEU A 601 9.33 -50.41 8.12
N GLN A 602 9.13 -51.74 8.13
CA GLN A 602 9.59 -52.63 9.18
C GLN A 602 11.12 -52.67 9.24
N HIS A 603 11.79 -52.72 8.08
CA HIS A 603 13.24 -52.71 8.03
C HIS A 603 13.83 -51.38 8.53
N LEU A 604 13.23 -50.24 8.18
CA LEU A 604 13.59 -48.92 8.73
C LEU A 604 13.39 -48.87 10.25
N ALA A 605 12.24 -49.33 10.75
CA ALA A 605 11.90 -49.35 12.18
C ALA A 605 12.88 -50.17 13.05
N CYS A 606 13.48 -51.22 12.48
CA CYS A 606 14.37 -52.14 13.19
C CYS A 606 15.85 -51.76 13.09
N HIS A 607 16.30 -51.24 11.94
CA HIS A 607 17.73 -51.17 11.61
C HIS A 607 18.29 -49.76 11.37
N TYR A 608 17.46 -48.71 11.32
CA TYR A 608 17.95 -47.35 11.09
C TYR A 608 18.61 -46.76 12.34
N GLY A 609 19.75 -46.09 12.19
CA GLY A 609 20.56 -45.59 13.31
C GLY A 609 19.90 -44.46 14.12
N ASP A 610 19.10 -43.62 13.47
CA ASP A 610 18.38 -42.51 14.11
C ASP A 610 17.11 -42.98 14.85
N THR A 611 16.81 -42.41 16.01
CA THR A 611 15.63 -42.77 16.82
C THR A 611 14.34 -42.21 16.26
N ASP A 612 14.33 -40.95 15.80
CA ASP A 612 13.12 -40.31 15.30
C ASP A 612 12.63 -41.01 14.04
N VAL A 613 13.54 -41.28 13.11
CA VAL A 613 13.19 -41.97 11.85
C VAL A 613 12.64 -43.37 12.13
N ARG A 614 13.16 -44.09 13.13
CA ARG A 614 12.64 -45.41 13.54
C ARG A 614 11.24 -45.31 14.12
N ASP A 615 10.98 -44.35 14.99
CA ASP A 615 9.68 -44.22 15.64
C ASP A 615 8.59 -43.76 14.65
N HIS A 616 8.93 -42.87 13.72
CA HIS A 616 8.04 -42.52 12.60
C HIS A 616 7.80 -43.70 11.65
N ALA A 617 8.83 -44.50 11.33
CA ALA A 617 8.65 -45.72 10.54
C ALA A 617 7.73 -46.74 11.25
N ARG A 618 7.84 -46.90 12.57
CA ARG A 618 6.95 -47.75 13.38
C ARG A 618 5.52 -47.23 13.39
N LEU A 619 5.34 -45.92 13.51
CA LEU A 619 4.02 -45.27 13.42
C LEU A 619 3.38 -45.59 12.07
N TYR A 620 4.09 -45.32 10.96
CA TYR A 620 3.61 -45.60 9.61
C TYR A 620 3.31 -47.07 9.37
N TYR A 621 4.15 -47.99 9.85
CA TYR A 621 3.90 -49.42 9.80
C TYR A 621 2.64 -49.82 10.58
N THR A 622 2.44 -49.23 11.76
CA THR A 622 1.26 -49.49 12.60
C THR A 622 0.01 -48.95 11.93
N LEU A 623 0.05 -47.75 11.35
CA LEU A 623 -1.07 -47.16 10.61
C LEU A 623 -1.45 -48.03 9.41
N LEU A 624 -0.46 -48.49 8.62
CA LEU A 624 -0.67 -49.35 7.46
C LEU A 624 -1.34 -50.69 7.81
N THR A 625 -1.03 -51.26 8.98
CA THR A 625 -1.54 -52.58 9.40
C THR A 625 -2.86 -52.51 10.16
N THR A 626 -3.22 -51.35 10.74
CA THR A 626 -4.37 -51.22 11.64
C THR A 626 -5.54 -50.41 11.08
N LEU A 627 -5.31 -49.50 10.12
CA LEU A 627 -6.35 -48.62 9.59
C LEU A 627 -6.85 -49.07 8.22
N SER A 628 -8.13 -48.80 7.94
CA SER A 628 -8.68 -48.90 6.59
C SER A 628 -8.15 -47.76 5.71
N ARG A 629 -8.07 -47.96 4.39
CA ARG A 629 -7.55 -46.96 3.45
C ARG A 629 -8.19 -45.59 3.61
N GLU A 630 -9.53 -45.52 3.69
CA GLU A 630 -10.25 -44.26 3.85
C GLU A 630 -9.88 -43.52 5.14
N LYS A 631 -9.66 -44.26 6.23
CA LYS A 631 -9.22 -43.67 7.52
C LYS A 631 -7.75 -43.31 7.49
N LEU A 632 -6.93 -44.08 6.79
CA LEU A 632 -5.51 -43.83 6.63
C LEU A 632 -5.28 -42.59 5.77
N ALA A 633 -5.99 -42.47 4.65
CA ALA A 633 -6.09 -41.24 3.87
C ALA A 633 -6.68 -40.12 4.73
N GLY A 634 -7.80 -40.30 5.45
CA GLY A 634 -8.33 -39.25 6.33
C GLY A 634 -7.34 -38.75 7.41
N VAL A 635 -6.50 -39.64 7.98
CA VAL A 635 -5.50 -39.31 9.01
C VAL A 635 -4.24 -38.68 8.41
N LEU A 636 -3.82 -39.09 7.22
CA LEU A 636 -2.60 -38.60 6.56
C LEU A 636 -2.87 -37.42 5.60
N SER A 637 -4.09 -37.35 5.06
CA SER A 637 -4.67 -36.36 4.14
C SER A 637 -5.58 -35.36 4.85
N GLN A 638 -5.61 -35.30 6.18
CA GLN A 638 -6.17 -34.14 6.92
C GLN A 638 -5.45 -32.81 6.61
N GLU A 639 -4.50 -32.83 5.67
CA GLU A 639 -3.86 -31.70 4.97
C GLU A 639 -4.53 -31.32 3.62
N SER A 640 -5.53 -32.06 3.13
CA SER A 640 -6.22 -31.83 1.84
C SER A 640 -7.73 -32.08 1.96
N GLY A 641 -8.43 -31.18 2.68
CA GLY A 641 -9.89 -31.14 2.68
C GLY A 641 -10.43 -30.60 1.35
N GLU A 642 -11.52 -31.19 0.89
CA GLU A 642 -12.26 -30.89 -0.34
C GLU A 642 -12.67 -29.40 -0.42
N GLY A 643 -11.84 -28.61 -1.08
CA GLY A 643 -12.09 -27.20 -1.36
C GLY A 643 -10.80 -26.60 -1.89
N GLY A 644 -10.75 -26.34 -3.20
CA GLY A 644 -9.59 -25.75 -3.87
C GLY A 644 -9.10 -24.52 -3.13
N GLY A 645 -7.98 -24.66 -2.42
CA GLY A 645 -7.42 -23.64 -1.57
C GLY A 645 -6.11 -24.17 -1.01
N GLN A 646 -5.02 -23.54 -1.41
CA GLN A 646 -3.64 -23.89 -1.07
C GLN A 646 -3.34 -23.78 0.44
N ALA A 647 -3.93 -24.62 1.29
CA ALA A 647 -3.50 -24.80 2.68
C ALA A 647 -2.18 -25.63 2.70
N LYS A 648 -1.14 -25.07 2.08
CA LYS A 648 0.16 -25.71 1.83
C LYS A 648 0.94 -25.88 3.15
N LYS A 649 1.40 -27.11 3.40
CA LYS A 649 2.72 -27.47 3.97
C LYS A 649 3.19 -26.60 5.16
N ARG A 650 2.51 -26.69 6.30
CA ARG A 650 2.99 -26.08 7.56
C ARG A 650 3.63 -27.11 8.48
N THR A 651 4.87 -27.48 8.20
CA THR A 651 5.73 -28.10 9.22
C THR A 651 6.94 -27.19 9.43
N LEU A 652 7.28 -26.89 10.68
CA LEU A 652 8.44 -26.06 11.07
C LEU A 652 9.79 -26.62 10.55
N SER A 653 9.80 -27.80 9.94
CA SER A 653 10.91 -28.40 9.21
C SER A 653 11.14 -27.80 7.81
N CYS A 654 10.22 -26.99 7.27
CA CYS A 654 10.37 -26.33 5.97
C CYS A 654 11.39 -25.19 5.94
N ILE A 655 11.89 -24.71 7.10
CA ILE A 655 12.95 -23.67 7.21
C ILE A 655 14.21 -24.02 6.38
N VAL A 656 14.42 -25.30 6.04
CA VAL A 656 15.61 -25.80 5.34
C VAL A 656 15.43 -25.92 3.82
N ALA A 657 14.21 -25.76 3.28
CA ALA A 657 13.95 -25.91 1.85
C ALA A 657 13.60 -24.56 1.20
N GLU A 658 14.59 -23.94 0.56
CA GLU A 658 14.40 -22.82 -0.37
C GLU A 658 13.36 -23.22 -1.44
N SER A 659 12.12 -22.77 -1.25
CA SER A 659 11.00 -22.95 -2.17
C SER A 659 10.18 -21.66 -2.17
N GLU A 660 9.52 -21.34 -3.28
CA GLU A 660 8.76 -20.08 -3.44
C GLU A 660 7.65 -19.92 -2.39
N GLY A 661 7.10 -21.03 -1.87
CA GLY A 661 6.19 -21.03 -0.73
C GLY A 661 6.81 -20.50 0.57
N LEU A 662 8.13 -20.64 0.76
CA LEU A 662 8.82 -20.12 1.94
C LEU A 662 8.94 -18.58 1.87
N THR A 663 9.17 -18.04 0.67
CA THR A 663 9.13 -16.59 0.44
C THR A 663 7.73 -16.01 0.67
N SER A 664 6.66 -16.64 0.18
CA SER A 664 5.29 -16.16 0.43
C SER A 664 4.84 -16.32 1.90
N LEU A 665 5.38 -17.29 2.63
CA LEU A 665 5.18 -17.47 4.08
C LEU A 665 5.95 -16.46 4.94
N LEU A 666 7.13 -16.00 4.48
CA LEU A 666 7.93 -15.00 5.17
C LEU A 666 7.48 -13.56 4.86
N THR A 667 6.70 -13.34 3.80
CA THR A 667 6.14 -12.02 3.48
C THR A 667 4.84 -11.78 4.23
N VAL A 668 4.74 -10.63 4.89
CA VAL A 668 3.48 -10.15 5.46
C VAL A 668 2.65 -9.52 4.34
N HIS A 669 1.50 -10.09 4.06
CA HIS A 669 0.57 -9.62 3.03
C HIS A 669 -0.32 -8.51 3.57
N ARG A 670 -0.57 -7.44 2.81
CA ARG A 670 -1.46 -6.35 3.25
C ARG A 670 -2.90 -6.63 2.85
N ALA A 671 -3.82 -6.63 3.81
CA ALA A 671 -5.25 -6.77 3.55
C ALA A 671 -5.80 -5.51 2.88
N LYS A 672 -6.64 -5.66 1.85
CA LYS A 672 -7.27 -4.54 1.13
C LYS A 672 -8.44 -3.90 1.90
N LYS A 673 -8.97 -4.58 2.92
CA LYS A 673 -10.10 -4.15 3.75
C LYS A 673 -9.77 -4.29 5.24
N ILE A 674 -10.49 -3.55 6.08
CA ILE A 674 -10.42 -3.65 7.54
C ILE A 674 -11.15 -4.93 7.98
N LEU A 675 -10.43 -5.87 8.57
CA LEU A 675 -10.97 -7.20 8.92
C LEU A 675 -11.34 -7.32 10.41
N LEU A 676 -10.72 -6.53 11.28
CA LEU A 676 -10.88 -6.58 12.74
C LEU A 676 -11.33 -5.23 13.30
N ARG A 677 -12.05 -5.26 14.42
CA ARG A 677 -12.48 -4.07 15.18
C ARG A 677 -12.36 -4.33 16.67
N LEU A 678 -11.98 -3.30 17.43
CA LEU A 678 -12.06 -3.28 18.89
C LEU A 678 -13.36 -2.60 19.30
N MET A 679 -14.23 -3.30 20.03
CA MET A 679 -15.46 -2.76 20.60
C MET A 679 -15.33 -2.60 22.11
N GLU A 680 -15.74 -1.46 22.66
CA GLU A 680 -15.64 -1.21 24.10
C GLU A 680 -16.57 -2.14 24.87
N GLU A 681 -16.05 -2.78 25.92
CA GLU A 681 -16.86 -3.60 26.82
C GLU A 681 -17.46 -2.70 27.91
N PRO A 682 -18.79 -2.72 28.14
CA PRO A 682 -19.40 -1.95 29.21
C PRO A 682 -18.78 -2.37 30.55
N ARG A 683 -18.27 -1.38 31.31
CA ARG A 683 -17.62 -1.60 32.61
C ARG A 683 -18.59 -2.36 33.53
N THR A 684 -18.32 -3.64 33.75
CA THR A 684 -19.05 -4.43 34.75
C THR A 684 -18.58 -3.99 36.12
N GLU A 685 -19.48 -3.38 36.86
CA GLU A 685 -19.29 -2.90 38.22
C GLU A 685 -18.73 -4.01 39.09
N THR A 686 -17.45 -3.93 39.44
CA THR A 686 -16.94 -4.67 40.58
C THR A 686 -17.48 -3.97 41.82
N GLY A 687 -18.67 -4.38 42.23
CA GLY A 687 -19.19 -4.11 43.56
C GLY A 687 -18.25 -4.68 44.61
N SER A 688 -17.22 -3.92 44.96
CA SER A 688 -16.45 -4.14 46.18
C SER A 688 -17.40 -3.85 47.35
N GLY A 689 -17.87 -4.93 47.98
CA GLY A 689 -18.86 -4.91 49.05
C GLY A 689 -18.58 -3.84 50.10
N LEU A 690 -19.55 -2.95 50.27
CA LEU A 690 -19.61 -1.88 51.27
C LEU A 690 -19.77 -2.38 52.73
N ASN A 691 -19.36 -3.62 53.02
CA ASN A 691 -19.53 -4.23 54.34
C ASN A 691 -18.26 -4.96 54.76
N GLN A 692 -17.33 -4.26 55.44
CA GLN A 692 -16.46 -4.85 56.47
C GLN A 692 -15.64 -3.81 57.25
N SER A 693 -15.71 -3.95 58.58
CA SER A 693 -14.89 -3.46 59.71
C SER A 693 -14.01 -2.21 59.56
N GLU A 694 -14.25 -1.23 60.44
CA GLU A 694 -13.66 0.12 60.46
C GLU A 694 -12.27 0.19 61.14
N ALA A 695 -11.29 0.77 60.45
CA ALA A 695 -10.21 1.55 61.06
C ALA A 695 -10.28 2.96 60.46
N ASN A 696 -10.83 3.91 61.23
CA ASN A 696 -10.90 5.32 60.82
C ASN A 696 -9.64 6.06 61.28
N PRO A 697 -8.96 6.83 60.42
CA PRO A 697 -7.82 7.65 60.82
C PRO A 697 -8.23 8.76 61.81
N GLU A 698 -7.34 9.16 62.72
CA GLU A 698 -7.57 10.15 63.80
C GLU A 698 -7.69 11.62 63.30
N GLY A 699 -8.04 11.85 62.04
CA GLY A 699 -8.24 13.18 61.43
C GLY A 699 -7.88 13.27 59.94
N ALA A 700 -8.28 14.38 59.29
CA ALA A 700 -8.06 14.63 57.86
C ALA A 700 -6.57 14.70 57.46
N SER A 701 -5.72 15.29 58.31
CA SER A 701 -4.27 15.38 58.06
C SER A 701 -3.57 14.02 58.11
N ALA A 702 -3.92 13.16 59.07
CA ALA A 702 -3.39 11.81 59.18
C ALA A 702 -3.85 10.92 58.01
N ALA A 703 -5.07 11.12 57.51
CA ALA A 703 -5.58 10.45 56.31
C ALA A 703 -4.79 10.85 55.05
N LEU A 704 -4.51 12.14 54.86
CA LEU A 704 -3.70 12.66 53.74
C LEU A 704 -2.27 12.08 53.73
N GLU A 705 -1.60 12.05 54.88
CA GLU A 705 -0.25 11.52 55.00
C GLU A 705 -0.19 10.01 54.68
N GLN A 706 -1.14 9.23 55.22
CA GLN A 706 -1.25 7.80 54.92
C GLN A 706 -1.57 7.53 53.45
N TYR A 707 -2.39 8.38 52.83
CA TYR A 707 -2.71 8.28 51.41
C TYR A 707 -1.51 8.58 50.52
N ARG A 708 -0.76 9.64 50.80
CA ARG A 708 0.45 10.04 50.04
C ARG A 708 1.56 8.99 50.12
N ALA A 709 1.74 8.36 51.27
CA ALA A 709 2.73 7.30 51.46
C ALA A 709 2.52 6.09 50.52
N GLN A 710 1.31 5.89 49.97
CA GLN A 710 1.06 4.82 49.00
C GLN A 710 1.69 5.09 47.62
N PHE A 711 1.87 6.37 47.25
CA PHE A 711 2.46 6.76 45.97
C PHE A 711 3.99 6.70 45.96
N ASP A 712 4.63 6.51 47.11
CA ASP A 712 6.07 6.25 47.22
C ASP A 712 6.45 4.87 46.62
N VAL A 713 5.47 3.98 46.43
CA VAL A 713 5.65 2.70 45.74
C VAL A 713 5.60 2.92 44.22
N PRO A 714 6.68 2.61 43.48
CA PRO A 714 6.72 2.83 42.03
C PRO A 714 5.67 1.97 41.32
N GLY A 715 4.81 2.60 40.52
CA GLY A 715 3.75 1.93 39.75
C GLY A 715 2.40 1.80 40.47
N PHE A 716 2.25 2.34 41.69
CA PHE A 716 0.97 2.37 42.37
C PHE A 716 -0.03 3.31 41.64
N ALA A 717 -1.22 2.78 41.34
CA ALA A 717 -2.33 3.49 40.69
C ALA A 717 -1.97 4.26 39.40
N SER A 718 -0.92 3.84 38.68
CA SER A 718 -0.41 4.51 37.48
C SER A 718 -0.98 3.99 36.16
N GLU A 719 -1.79 2.91 36.21
CA GLU A 719 -2.33 2.25 35.02
C GLU A 719 -3.85 2.49 34.90
N LEU A 720 -4.30 2.83 33.70
CA LEU A 720 -5.69 2.97 33.29
C LEU A 720 -6.12 1.72 32.50
N PRO A 721 -6.88 0.79 33.08
CA PRO A 721 -7.33 -0.41 32.39
C PRO A 721 -8.57 -0.11 31.52
N LEU A 722 -8.44 -0.27 30.22
CA LEU A 722 -9.56 -0.24 29.27
C LEU A 722 -9.83 -1.65 28.74
N ASN A 723 -11.08 -2.12 28.83
CA ASN A 723 -11.49 -3.45 28.37
C ASN A 723 -12.21 -3.33 27.03
N TYR A 724 -11.70 -4.03 26.01
CA TYR A 724 -12.28 -4.10 24.68
C TYR A 724 -12.54 -5.57 24.30
N GLN A 725 -13.49 -5.80 23.41
CA GLN A 725 -13.71 -7.07 22.74
C GLN A 725 -13.20 -6.97 21.30
N LEU A 726 -12.38 -7.94 20.87
CA LEU A 726 -11.87 -8.00 19.51
C LEU A 726 -12.85 -8.78 18.62
N THR A 727 -13.48 -8.11 17.66
CA THR A 727 -14.50 -8.69 16.79
C THR A 727 -14.11 -8.61 15.31
N HIS A 728 -14.75 -9.45 14.50
CA HIS A 728 -14.67 -9.37 13.03
C HIS A 728 -15.45 -8.14 12.52
N SER A 729 -14.95 -7.51 11.45
CA SER A 729 -15.63 -6.42 10.75
C SER A 729 -16.74 -6.96 9.83
N GLU A 730 -17.80 -6.17 9.63
CA GLU A 730 -18.92 -6.51 8.75
C GLU A 730 -18.42 -6.60 7.28
N GLY A 731 -18.62 -7.75 6.63
CA GLY A 731 -18.24 -7.97 5.23
C GLY A 731 -16.84 -8.54 4.98
N ALA A 732 -16.19 -9.12 6.00
CA ALA A 732 -14.93 -9.85 5.80
C ALA A 732 -15.17 -11.20 5.06
N ASP A 733 -14.24 -11.54 4.16
CA ASP A 733 -14.30 -12.76 3.33
C ASP A 733 -14.26 -14.04 4.19
N SER A 734 -14.85 -15.13 3.71
CA SER A 734 -14.91 -16.42 4.44
C SER A 734 -13.54 -17.03 4.75
N CYS A 735 -12.50 -16.68 3.99
CA CYS A 735 -11.12 -17.10 4.28
C CYS A 735 -10.56 -16.54 5.60
N PHE A 736 -11.21 -15.52 6.19
CA PHE A 736 -10.81 -14.91 7.45
C PHE A 736 -11.68 -15.33 8.64
N ASP A 737 -12.51 -16.37 8.50
CA ASP A 737 -13.40 -16.81 9.60
C ASP A 737 -12.62 -17.29 10.84
N GLN A 738 -11.40 -17.82 10.63
CA GLN A 738 -10.51 -18.31 11.67
C GLN A 738 -9.14 -17.62 11.63
N LEU A 739 -8.87 -16.78 12.63
CA LEU A 739 -7.61 -16.05 12.76
C LEU A 739 -6.80 -16.57 13.95
N PHE A 740 -5.49 -16.69 13.75
CA PHE A 740 -4.55 -17.21 14.73
C PHE A 740 -3.43 -16.20 15.01
N SER A 741 -2.87 -16.26 16.22
CA SER A 741 -1.72 -15.46 16.65
C SER A 741 -1.84 -13.98 16.29
N VAL A 742 -2.99 -13.39 16.61
CA VAL A 742 -3.26 -11.98 16.34
C VAL A 742 -2.40 -11.14 17.27
N ARG A 743 -1.49 -10.34 16.72
CA ARG A 743 -0.69 -9.35 17.45
C ARG A 743 -1.22 -7.97 17.10
N LEU A 744 -1.76 -7.29 18.11
CA LEU A 744 -2.22 -5.92 18.02
C LEU A 744 -1.06 -5.00 18.35
N HIS A 745 -0.75 -4.09 17.43
CA HIS A 745 0.21 -3.03 17.60
C HIS A 745 -0.53 -1.69 17.75
N PHE A 746 -0.11 -0.88 18.72
CA PHE A 746 -0.72 0.40 19.02
C PHE A 746 0.33 1.50 18.94
N SER A 747 0.05 2.52 18.13
CA SER A 747 0.86 3.75 18.07
C SER A 747 0.02 4.93 18.54
N LEU A 748 0.53 5.66 19.52
CA LEU A 748 -0.09 6.87 20.05
C LEU A 748 0.10 8.05 19.08
N THR A 749 -0.91 8.90 18.96
CA THR A 749 -0.79 10.19 18.26
C THR A 749 -0.08 11.25 19.08
N ASP A 750 -0.03 11.08 20.40
CA ASP A 750 0.48 12.06 21.36
C ASP A 750 1.33 11.43 22.48
N ASP A 751 2.01 12.27 23.25
CA ASP A 751 2.89 11.87 24.36
C ASP A 751 2.17 11.88 25.73
N HIS A 752 0.83 11.96 25.75
CA HIS A 752 0.08 12.01 27.01
C HIS A 752 0.14 10.69 27.76
N TYR A 753 0.42 9.59 27.07
CA TYR A 753 0.55 8.24 27.63
C TYR A 753 1.90 7.62 27.27
N GLU A 754 2.37 6.67 28.09
CA GLU A 754 3.51 5.85 27.73
C GLU A 754 3.16 4.87 26.60
N PRO A 755 4.13 4.50 25.73
CA PRO A 755 3.89 3.59 24.63
C PRO A 755 3.36 2.24 25.12
N LEU A 756 2.24 1.81 24.54
CA LEU A 756 1.63 0.53 24.84
C LEU A 756 2.40 -0.59 24.14
N GLY A 757 2.72 -1.65 24.87
CA GLY A 757 3.32 -2.85 24.29
C GLY A 757 2.34 -3.63 23.42
N ASP A 758 2.87 -4.40 22.47
CA ASP A 758 2.05 -5.26 21.61
C ASP A 758 1.24 -6.26 22.44
N ILE A 759 -0.04 -6.43 22.07
CA ILE A 759 -0.93 -7.38 22.74
C ILE A 759 -1.17 -8.58 21.83
N SER A 760 -0.90 -9.78 22.34
CA SER A 760 -1.12 -11.03 21.62
C SER A 760 -2.45 -11.68 22.02
N VAL A 761 -3.33 -11.87 21.05
CA VAL A 761 -4.55 -12.66 21.17
C VAL A 761 -4.36 -13.99 20.42
N PRO A 762 -4.55 -15.15 21.07
CA PRO A 762 -4.18 -16.44 20.49
C PRO A 762 -5.05 -16.85 19.29
N CYS A 763 -6.36 -16.58 19.37
CA CYS A 763 -7.29 -16.92 18.29
C CYS A 763 -8.53 -16.02 18.31
N VAL A 764 -9.07 -15.70 17.13
CA VAL A 764 -10.34 -14.96 16.94
C VAL A 764 -11.18 -15.69 15.91
N PHE A 765 -12.27 -16.32 16.34
CA PHE A 765 -13.17 -17.08 15.47
C PHE A 765 -14.56 -16.48 15.47
N ARG A 766 -15.23 -16.44 14.31
CA ARG A 766 -16.62 -15.92 14.22
C ARG A 766 -17.63 -16.71 15.02
N GLU A 767 -17.43 -18.02 15.17
CA GLU A 767 -18.34 -18.91 15.88
C GLU A 767 -18.17 -18.89 17.42
N ARG A 768 -17.10 -18.26 17.92
CA ARG A 768 -16.78 -18.21 19.35
C ARG A 768 -17.06 -16.81 19.93
N PRO A 769 -17.30 -16.71 21.24
CA PRO A 769 -17.40 -15.40 21.88
C PRO A 769 -16.10 -14.60 21.65
N PRO A 770 -16.21 -13.30 21.38
CA PRO A 770 -15.05 -12.47 21.08
C PRO A 770 -14.10 -12.39 22.29
N PRO A 771 -12.79 -12.48 22.09
CA PRO A 771 -11.83 -12.41 23.19
C PRO A 771 -11.78 -11.00 23.79
N SER A 772 -11.73 -10.93 25.12
CA SER A 772 -11.52 -9.69 25.88
C SER A 772 -10.04 -9.29 25.85
N VAL A 773 -9.78 -8.05 25.46
CA VAL A 773 -8.47 -7.41 25.37
C VAL A 773 -8.41 -6.30 26.42
N LYS A 774 -7.41 -6.34 27.31
CA LYS A 774 -7.19 -5.30 28.33
C LYS A 774 -6.04 -4.40 27.90
N LEU A 775 -6.30 -3.12 27.68
CA LEU A 775 -5.29 -2.10 27.42
C LEU A 775 -4.93 -1.43 28.74
N GLY A 776 -3.69 -1.61 29.22
CA GLY A 776 -3.17 -0.94 30.42
C GLY A 776 -2.41 0.31 30.04
N LEU A 777 -3.12 1.44 29.87
CA LEU A 777 -2.49 2.71 29.48
C LEU A 777 -1.84 3.37 30.70
N LYS A 778 -0.64 3.92 30.56
CA LYS A 778 0.04 4.68 31.63
C LYS A 778 0.04 6.17 31.29
N PRO A 779 -0.90 6.97 31.79
CA PRO A 779 -0.90 8.40 31.53
C PRO A 779 0.31 9.07 32.19
N ARG A 780 1.00 9.89 31.42
CA ARG A 780 1.89 10.96 31.90
C ARG A 780 1.08 12.20 32.25
N ARG A 781 0.00 12.43 31.50
CA ARG A 781 -0.99 13.49 31.73
C ARG A 781 -2.39 12.90 31.54
N PRO A 782 -3.36 13.20 32.41
CA PRO A 782 -4.73 12.67 32.29
C PRO A 782 -5.55 13.46 31.24
N GLN A 783 -5.14 13.38 29.98
CA GLN A 783 -5.79 14.00 28.83
C GLN A 783 -6.37 12.95 27.88
N PRO A 784 -7.39 13.28 27.07
CA PRO A 784 -7.89 12.37 26.04
C PRO A 784 -6.82 12.11 24.97
N THR A 785 -6.82 10.91 24.38
CA THR A 785 -5.83 10.50 23.36
C THR A 785 -6.46 9.63 22.28
N THR A 786 -5.80 9.50 21.13
CA THR A 786 -6.17 8.57 20.05
C THR A 786 -5.05 7.56 19.83
N LEU A 787 -5.43 6.28 19.76
CA LEU A 787 -4.53 5.16 19.51
C LEU A 787 -4.79 4.62 18.11
N HIS A 788 -3.81 4.73 17.23
CA HIS A 788 -3.83 4.01 15.95
C HIS A 788 -3.53 2.54 16.21
N ALA A 789 -4.40 1.66 15.73
CA ALA A 789 -4.27 0.23 15.93
C ALA A 789 -4.03 -0.49 14.59
N SER A 790 -3.12 -1.43 14.59
CA SER A 790 -2.91 -2.36 13.47
C SER A 790 -2.78 -3.79 14.00
N ALA A 791 -3.14 -4.77 13.18
CA ALA A 791 -3.05 -6.17 13.57
C ALA A 791 -2.26 -6.97 12.54
N ILE A 792 -1.32 -7.76 13.05
CA ILE A 792 -0.68 -8.83 12.30
C ILE A 792 -1.29 -10.15 12.77
N PHE A 793 -1.80 -10.95 11.86
CA PHE A 793 -2.41 -12.24 12.20
C PHE A 793 -2.13 -13.27 11.13
N THR A 794 -2.34 -14.54 11.46
CA THR A 794 -2.20 -15.65 10.52
C THR A 794 -3.58 -16.21 10.18
N SER A 795 -3.92 -16.28 8.89
CA SER A 795 -5.18 -16.89 8.44
C SER A 795 -5.11 -18.42 8.54
N GLN A 796 -6.23 -19.09 8.27
CA GLN A 796 -6.29 -20.55 8.15
C GLN A 796 -5.33 -21.10 7.07
N ASP A 797 -4.96 -20.30 6.08
CA ASP A 797 -4.17 -20.75 4.91
C ASP A 797 -2.66 -20.83 5.18
N GLY A 798 -2.08 -19.92 5.95
CA GLY A 798 -0.62 -19.95 6.22
C GLY A 798 0.01 -18.60 6.34
N LEU A 799 -0.67 -17.66 5.71
CA LEU A 799 -0.12 -16.38 5.38
C LEU A 799 -0.28 -15.45 6.57
N SER A 800 0.77 -14.69 6.83
CA SER A 800 0.73 -13.59 7.77
C SER A 800 0.16 -12.39 7.04
N TRP A 801 -0.90 -11.81 7.58
CA TRP A 801 -1.58 -10.64 7.05
C TRP A 801 -1.41 -9.45 7.98
N LEU A 802 -1.34 -8.25 7.40
CA LEU A 802 -1.40 -6.98 8.08
C LEU A 802 -2.73 -6.29 7.71
N THR A 803 -3.49 -5.88 8.72
CA THR A 803 -4.70 -5.07 8.56
C THR A 803 -4.63 -3.87 9.49
N ASP A 804 -5.06 -2.71 8.99
CA ASP A 804 -5.24 -1.50 9.79
C ASP A 804 -6.60 -1.58 10.50
N LEU A 805 -6.67 -1.21 11.78
CA LEU A 805 -7.91 -1.18 12.57
C LEU A 805 -8.42 0.25 12.70
N PRO A 806 -9.73 0.44 13.00
CA PRO A 806 -10.24 1.75 13.36
C PRO A 806 -9.53 2.32 14.60
N ASP A 807 -9.31 3.62 14.61
CA ASP A 807 -8.66 4.32 15.71
C ASP A 807 -9.45 4.18 17.01
N VAL A 808 -8.73 3.92 18.10
CA VAL A 808 -9.32 3.81 19.44
C VAL A 808 -9.18 5.16 20.14
N HIS A 809 -10.31 5.86 20.29
CA HIS A 809 -10.37 7.14 20.99
C HIS A 809 -10.60 6.91 22.49
N VAL A 810 -9.68 7.40 23.32
CA VAL A 810 -9.80 7.41 24.78
C VAL A 810 -10.39 8.76 25.20
N ALA A 811 -11.66 8.76 25.56
CA ALA A 811 -12.37 9.94 26.00
C ALA A 811 -11.97 10.36 27.43
N PHE A 812 -12.13 11.64 27.77
CA PHE A 812 -11.79 12.15 29.10
C PHE A 812 -12.55 11.42 30.22
N GLN A 813 -13.82 11.08 30.03
CA GLN A 813 -14.61 10.32 31.02
C GLN A 813 -14.06 8.92 31.33
N GLN A 814 -13.29 8.34 30.41
CA GLN A 814 -12.71 7.01 30.59
C GLN A 814 -11.47 7.05 31.48
N THR A 815 -10.86 8.22 31.75
CA THR A 815 -9.71 8.35 32.64
C THR A 815 -10.10 8.36 34.12
N PHE A 816 -11.40 8.50 34.44
CA PHE A 816 -11.91 8.51 35.80
C PHE A 816 -11.77 7.13 36.45
N LEU A 817 -11.06 7.10 37.58
CA LEU A 817 -10.94 5.93 38.45
C LEU A 817 -11.51 6.26 39.84
N PRO A 818 -12.06 5.25 40.54
CA PRO A 818 -12.42 5.39 41.94
C PRO A 818 -11.15 5.61 42.78
N LEU A 819 -11.33 6.27 43.92
CA LEU A 819 -10.24 6.56 44.85
C LEU A 819 -9.45 5.27 45.20
N PRO A 820 -8.12 5.22 44.98
CA PRO A 820 -7.27 4.12 45.43
C PRO A 820 -7.03 4.24 46.94
N ALA A 821 -8.08 3.98 47.73
CA ALA A 821 -8.02 3.99 49.18
C ALA A 821 -7.53 2.63 49.71
N PRO A 822 -6.81 2.61 50.85
CA PRO A 822 -6.49 1.37 51.55
C PRO A 822 -7.76 0.55 51.83
N GLU A 823 -7.70 -0.78 51.65
CA GLU A 823 -8.85 -1.68 51.89
C GLU A 823 -9.41 -1.61 53.33
N THR A 824 -8.62 -1.08 54.26
CA THR A 824 -8.97 -0.88 55.68
C THR A 824 -9.83 0.35 55.96
N TRP A 825 -9.99 1.26 54.99
CA TRP A 825 -10.74 2.50 55.17
C TRP A 825 -12.25 2.32 54.91
N GLY A 826 -13.06 2.61 55.93
CA GLY A 826 -14.50 2.78 55.79
C GLY A 826 -14.89 4.11 55.13
N ARG A 827 -16.20 4.39 55.03
CA ARG A 827 -16.71 5.66 54.46
C ARG A 827 -16.18 6.90 55.18
N GLY A 828 -16.04 6.84 56.51
CA GLY A 828 -15.51 7.93 57.34
C GLY A 828 -14.08 8.35 56.97
N GLY A 829 -13.20 7.37 56.70
CA GLY A 829 -11.83 7.64 56.26
C GLY A 829 -11.75 8.30 54.87
N ARG A 830 -12.59 7.87 53.93
CA ARG A 830 -12.67 8.50 52.58
C ARG A 830 -13.21 9.93 52.64
N LEU A 831 -14.19 10.18 53.51
CA LEU A 831 -14.72 11.54 53.75
C LEU A 831 -13.68 12.46 54.38
N SER A 832 -12.92 11.97 55.36
CA SER A 832 -11.84 12.75 55.98
C SER A 832 -10.72 13.10 54.98
N LEU A 833 -10.44 12.20 54.01
CA LEU A 833 -9.53 12.51 52.90
C LEU A 833 -10.10 13.58 51.96
N PHE A 834 -11.40 13.51 51.63
CA PHE A 834 -12.04 14.51 50.78
C PHE A 834 -11.94 15.92 51.37
N GLU A 835 -12.28 16.10 52.66
CA GLU A 835 -12.16 17.40 53.33
C GLU A 835 -10.71 17.90 53.35
N GLY A 836 -9.76 17.02 53.67
CA GLY A 836 -8.35 17.37 53.68
C GLY A 836 -7.83 17.84 52.31
N LEU A 837 -8.19 17.13 51.23
CA LEU A 837 -7.82 17.53 49.87
C LEU A 837 -8.53 18.81 49.42
N TRP A 838 -9.79 19.00 49.84
CA TRP A 838 -10.58 20.18 49.49
C TRP A 838 -10.01 21.44 50.13
N ASP A 839 -9.65 21.38 51.42
CA ASP A 839 -9.04 22.50 52.14
C ASP A 839 -7.68 22.87 51.52
N GLU A 840 -6.84 21.88 51.19
CA GLU A 840 -5.53 22.12 50.57
C GLU A 840 -5.62 22.72 49.16
N MET A 841 -6.58 22.28 48.34
CA MET A 841 -6.77 22.80 46.98
C MET A 841 -7.45 24.18 46.96
N SER A 842 -8.12 24.55 48.05
CA SER A 842 -8.74 25.86 48.23
C SER A 842 -7.75 26.92 48.72
N GLU A 843 -6.57 26.53 49.20
CA GLU A 843 -5.49 27.45 49.58
C GLU A 843 -4.64 27.86 48.35
N GLU A 844 -4.46 29.18 48.13
CA GLU A 844 -3.78 29.72 46.93
C GLU A 844 -2.30 29.30 46.76
N LEU A 845 -1.66 28.76 47.81
CA LEU A 845 -0.21 28.51 47.86
C LEU A 845 0.21 27.16 47.25
N THR A 846 -0.72 26.24 47.00
CA THR A 846 -0.43 24.82 46.66
C THR A 846 -0.66 24.47 45.19
N GLY A 847 -1.05 25.43 44.34
CA GLY A 847 -1.27 25.20 42.91
C GLY A 847 -2.60 24.54 42.55
N GLY A 848 -3.51 24.37 43.53
CA GLY A 848 -4.89 23.97 43.31
C GLY A 848 -5.73 25.04 42.62
N ALA A 849 -6.78 24.61 41.91
CA ALA A 849 -7.72 25.50 41.23
C ALA A 849 -9.16 25.11 41.56
N THR A 850 -9.97 26.11 41.92
CA THR A 850 -11.40 25.96 42.18
C THR A 850 -12.22 26.59 41.06
N SER A 851 -13.29 25.92 40.63
CA SER A 851 -14.27 26.48 39.68
C SER A 851 -15.70 26.18 40.12
N LEU A 852 -16.64 26.97 39.60
CA LEU A 852 -18.07 26.84 39.90
C LEU A 852 -18.84 26.69 38.59
N PHE A 853 -19.62 25.62 38.47
CA PHE A 853 -20.51 25.38 37.34
C PHE A 853 -21.97 25.33 37.82
N CYS A 854 -22.81 26.21 37.26
CA CYS A 854 -24.22 26.34 37.63
C CYS A 854 -25.11 25.87 36.47
N CYS A 855 -26.09 25.00 36.77
CA CYS A 855 -27.05 24.53 35.75
C CYS A 855 -28.48 24.45 36.34
N PRO A 856 -29.51 24.89 35.59
CA PRO A 856 -30.90 24.65 35.97
C PRO A 856 -31.29 23.20 35.66
N LEU A 857 -31.17 22.32 36.65
CA LEU A 857 -31.61 20.92 36.57
C LEU A 857 -32.69 20.65 37.63
N PRO A 858 -33.79 19.97 37.28
CA PRO A 858 -34.77 19.51 38.27
C PRO A 858 -34.17 18.40 39.15
N GLU A 859 -34.59 18.33 40.42
CA GLU A 859 -34.06 17.38 41.42
C GLU A 859 -34.13 15.91 40.96
N GLU A 860 -35.17 15.52 40.23
CA GLU A 860 -35.32 14.17 39.67
C GLU A 860 -34.26 13.84 38.62
N ALA A 861 -33.88 14.82 37.80
CA ALA A 861 -32.81 14.67 36.82
C ALA A 861 -31.42 14.63 37.48
N LEU A 862 -31.24 15.35 38.59
CA LEU A 862 -30.01 15.28 39.38
C LEU A 862 -29.81 13.89 39.98
N ALA A 863 -30.86 13.30 40.57
CA ALA A 863 -30.81 11.95 41.12
C ALA A 863 -30.47 10.91 40.04
N ALA A 864 -31.10 10.99 38.86
CA ALA A 864 -30.81 10.11 37.73
C ALA A 864 -29.37 10.27 37.19
N LEU A 865 -28.86 11.50 37.18
CA LEU A 865 -27.50 11.81 36.73
C LEU A 865 -26.45 11.25 37.72
N VAL A 866 -26.67 11.41 39.02
CA VAL A 866 -25.81 10.84 40.07
C VAL A 866 -25.81 9.32 39.99
N GLU A 867 -26.98 8.68 39.87
CA GLU A 867 -27.11 7.22 39.77
C GLU A 867 -26.39 6.66 38.54
N LYS A 868 -26.48 7.34 37.40
CA LYS A 868 -25.93 6.86 36.13
C LYS A 868 -24.43 7.14 35.93
N HIS A 869 -23.92 8.29 36.39
CA HIS A 869 -22.58 8.76 36.04
C HIS A 869 -21.63 8.93 37.24
N PHE A 870 -22.13 9.21 38.44
CA PHE A 870 -21.29 9.56 39.59
C PHE A 870 -21.28 8.52 40.72
N LEU A 871 -22.25 7.61 40.77
CA LEU A 871 -22.42 6.61 41.84
C LEU A 871 -21.14 5.82 42.22
N PRO A 872 -20.27 5.39 41.28
CA PRO A 872 -19.02 4.70 41.63
C PRO A 872 -17.97 5.57 42.36
N TYR A 873 -18.13 6.90 42.31
CA TYR A 873 -17.17 7.89 42.76
C TYR A 873 -17.67 8.72 43.95
N VAL A 874 -18.89 8.45 44.46
CA VAL A 874 -19.49 9.14 45.61
C VAL A 874 -18.79 8.73 46.91
N VAL A 875 -18.43 9.74 47.71
CA VAL A 875 -17.76 9.57 49.01
C VAL A 875 -18.72 9.86 50.18
N SER A 876 -19.74 10.71 49.98
CA SER A 876 -20.79 11.01 50.97
C SER A 876 -21.87 9.93 51.06
N ASP A 877 -22.74 10.05 52.07
CA ASP A 877 -23.93 9.19 52.16
C ASP A 877 -24.90 9.55 51.02
N PRO A 878 -25.25 8.63 50.11
CA PRO A 878 -26.23 8.89 49.05
C PRO A 878 -27.63 9.24 49.58
N ALA A 879 -27.90 9.03 50.88
CA ALA A 879 -29.14 9.44 51.54
C ALA A 879 -29.19 10.94 51.87
N ASP A 880 -28.05 11.63 51.92
CA ASP A 880 -27.97 13.07 52.17
C ASP A 880 -28.18 13.84 50.86
N ARG A 881 -29.38 14.40 50.69
CA ARG A 881 -29.82 15.01 49.42
C ARG A 881 -29.41 16.47 49.27
N GLU A 882 -28.94 17.11 50.34
CA GLU A 882 -28.55 18.52 50.31
C GLU A 882 -27.15 18.70 49.70
N GLU A 883 -26.24 17.74 49.92
CA GLU A 883 -24.84 17.85 49.49
C GLU A 883 -24.23 16.49 49.08
N VAL A 884 -23.91 16.33 47.80
CA VAL A 884 -23.25 15.12 47.28
C VAL A 884 -21.77 15.42 47.00
N LYS A 885 -20.87 14.62 47.60
CA LYS A 885 -19.41 14.72 47.44
C LYS A 885 -18.90 13.60 46.55
N VAL A 886 -18.27 13.96 45.44
CA VAL A 886 -17.73 13.03 44.44
C VAL A 886 -16.24 13.27 44.27
N LEU A 887 -15.45 12.20 44.20
CA LEU A 887 -14.00 12.28 44.03
C LEU A 887 -13.57 11.39 42.86
N PHE A 888 -12.96 12.00 41.84
CA PHE A 888 -12.28 11.27 40.78
C PHE A 888 -10.79 11.24 41.01
N PHE A 889 -10.21 10.05 40.91
CA PHE A 889 -8.78 9.87 40.82
C PHE A 889 -8.38 9.78 39.35
N LEU A 890 -7.35 10.54 38.98
CA LEU A 890 -6.81 10.66 37.63
C LEU A 890 -5.31 10.29 37.69
N PRO A 891 -4.90 9.11 37.19
CA PRO A 891 -3.50 8.73 37.17
C PRO A 891 -2.67 9.75 36.35
N PRO A 892 -1.41 10.05 36.74
CA PRO A 892 -0.63 9.34 37.76
C PRO A 892 -0.85 9.80 39.21
N GLN A 893 -1.15 11.08 39.47
CA GLN A 893 -1.32 11.65 40.84
C GLN A 893 -2.27 12.86 40.87
N SER A 894 -3.26 12.94 39.98
CA SER A 894 -4.18 14.08 39.91
C SER A 894 -5.55 13.73 40.51
N HIS A 895 -6.21 14.72 41.08
CA HIS A 895 -7.47 14.58 41.81
C HIS A 895 -8.46 15.65 41.36
N LEU A 896 -9.72 15.26 41.29
CA LEU A 896 -10.82 16.14 40.95
C LEU A 896 -11.95 15.90 41.93
N LEU A 897 -12.26 16.92 42.71
CA LEU A 897 -13.28 16.93 43.74
C LEU A 897 -14.49 17.70 43.22
N LEU A 898 -15.69 17.14 43.41
CA LEU A 898 -16.96 17.82 43.14
C LEU A 898 -17.79 17.86 44.42
N ARG A 899 -18.29 19.05 44.75
CA ARG A 899 -19.33 19.28 45.75
C ARG A 899 -20.59 19.77 45.02
N ILE A 900 -21.63 18.94 45.05
CA ILE A 900 -22.89 19.19 44.36
C ILE A 900 -23.93 19.60 45.40
N CYS A 901 -24.44 20.83 45.31
CA CYS A 901 -25.48 21.35 46.20
C CYS A 901 -26.76 21.66 45.42
N SER A 902 -27.91 21.25 45.96
CA SER A 902 -29.23 21.51 45.38
C SER A 902 -29.95 22.61 46.17
N GLU A 903 -29.93 23.84 45.65
CA GLU A 903 -30.72 24.98 46.17
C GLU A 903 -31.77 25.44 45.13
N GLU A 904 -31.72 26.69 44.63
CA GLU A 904 -32.59 27.20 43.53
C GLU A 904 -32.09 26.80 42.12
N THR A 905 -30.78 26.60 41.98
CA THR A 905 -30.10 26.04 40.81
C THR A 905 -29.03 25.06 41.32
N VAL A 906 -28.70 24.03 40.53
CA VAL A 906 -27.70 23.04 40.97
C VAL A 906 -26.31 23.63 40.79
N HIS A 907 -25.54 23.67 41.89
CA HIS A 907 -24.17 24.18 41.91
C HIS A 907 -23.19 23.00 41.97
N PHE A 908 -22.32 22.90 40.97
CA PHE A 908 -21.18 22.00 40.96
C PHE A 908 -19.93 22.81 41.29
N SER A 909 -19.50 22.74 42.55
CA SER A 909 -18.21 23.31 42.97
C SER A 909 -17.13 22.29 42.67
N VAL A 910 -16.13 22.66 41.86
CA VAL A 910 -15.04 21.80 41.40
C VAL A 910 -13.74 22.27 42.06
N ALA A 911 -12.97 21.35 42.63
CA ALA A 911 -11.59 21.61 43.05
C ALA A 911 -10.65 20.57 42.41
N THR A 912 -9.50 21.00 41.92
CA THR A 912 -8.50 20.11 41.32
C THR A 912 -7.08 20.58 41.61
N ASP A 913 -6.15 19.64 41.68
CA ASP A 913 -4.70 19.88 41.79
C ASP A 913 -4.04 20.22 40.44
N ASN A 914 -4.77 20.10 39.33
CA ASN A 914 -4.27 20.43 38.00
C ASN A 914 -5.26 21.31 37.22
N TRP A 915 -4.97 22.62 37.18
CA TRP A 915 -5.81 23.62 36.51
C TRP A 915 -6.07 23.32 35.02
N GLN A 916 -5.20 22.58 34.33
CA GLN A 916 -5.35 22.24 32.92
C GLN A 916 -6.55 21.31 32.63
N LEU A 917 -7.12 20.69 33.67
CA LEU A 917 -8.26 19.78 33.54
C LEU A 917 -9.60 20.53 33.52
N LEU A 918 -9.67 21.76 34.03
CA LEU A 918 -10.92 22.53 34.16
C LEU A 918 -11.70 22.67 32.84
N PRO A 919 -11.08 22.93 31.66
CA PRO A 919 -11.82 23.01 30.40
C PRO A 919 -12.47 21.67 29.99
N HIS A 920 -11.79 20.55 30.24
CA HIS A 920 -12.29 19.20 29.93
C HIS A 920 -13.42 18.77 30.86
N ILE A 921 -13.35 19.19 32.12
CA ILE A 921 -14.42 18.95 33.10
C ILE A 921 -15.65 19.79 32.74
N ASN A 922 -15.45 21.05 32.36
CA ASN A 922 -16.55 21.91 31.93
C ASN A 922 -17.26 21.36 30.68
N SER A 923 -16.50 20.87 29.68
CA SER A 923 -17.11 20.23 28.50
C SER A 923 -17.83 18.93 28.84
N TYR A 924 -17.30 18.13 29.78
CA TYR A 924 -17.97 16.93 30.27
C TYR A 924 -19.27 17.24 31.03
N LEU A 925 -19.29 18.26 31.90
CA LEU A 925 -20.51 18.68 32.60
C LEU A 925 -21.54 19.26 31.62
N LEU A 926 -21.11 20.00 30.59
CA LEU A 926 -21.99 20.50 29.52
C LEU A 926 -22.63 19.37 28.70
N THR A 927 -21.90 18.29 28.38
CA THR A 927 -22.48 17.17 27.64
C THR A 927 -23.50 16.39 28.47
N LEU A 928 -23.26 16.22 29.77
CA LEU A 928 -24.19 15.56 30.69
C LEU A 928 -25.47 16.37 30.93
N THR A 929 -25.35 17.69 31.01
CA THR A 929 -26.48 18.60 31.28
C THR A 929 -27.27 18.96 30.01
N GLY A 930 -26.60 19.00 28.84
CA GLY A 930 -27.21 19.30 27.55
C GLY A 930 -28.15 18.23 26.99
N THR A 931 -28.03 16.96 27.41
CA THR A 931 -28.94 15.89 26.95
C THR A 931 -30.37 16.02 27.48
N HIS A 932 -30.64 16.91 28.44
CA HIS A 932 -31.96 17.13 29.04
C HIS A 932 -32.71 18.37 28.51
N THR A 933 -32.10 19.22 27.67
CA THR A 933 -32.73 20.48 27.20
C THR A 933 -33.59 20.32 25.94
N HIS A 934 -33.70 19.12 25.37
CA HIS A 934 -34.55 18.83 24.20
C HIS A 934 -35.97 18.35 24.53
N THR A 935 -36.59 18.83 25.61
CA THR A 935 -38.05 18.74 25.76
C THR A 935 -38.53 19.94 26.57
N HIS A 936 -38.81 21.07 25.90
CA HIS A 936 -39.91 22.00 26.18
C HIS A 936 -39.82 23.20 25.24
N THR A 937 -40.23 22.99 23.99
CA THR A 937 -40.77 24.06 23.15
C THR A 937 -42.24 24.25 23.52
N LEU A 938 -42.56 25.35 24.21
CA LEU A 938 -43.90 25.93 24.21
C LEU A 938 -43.78 27.45 24.07
N THR A 939 -44.16 27.91 22.87
CA THR A 939 -44.51 29.26 22.40
C THR A 939 -43.49 30.39 22.56
#